data_AF-A0A8J7RLR0-F1
#
_entry.id   AF-A0A8J7RLR0-F1
#
_cell.length_a   1.000
_cell.length_b   1.000
_cell.length_c   1.000
_cell.angle_alpha   90.00
_cell.angle_beta   90.00
_cell.angle_gamma   90.00
#
_symmetry.space_group_name_H-M   'P 1'
#
loop_
_entity.id
_entity.type
_entity.pdbx_description
1 polymer ?
#
loop_
_entity_poly.entity_id
_entity_poly.type
_entity_poly.pdbx_seq_one_letter_code
_entity_poly.pdbx_strand_id
1 'polypeptide(L)'
;MKLAFRDDVNVATSDQEAGSYFNNTDRMVLLRTPSVAELQELWQEFDRELRAAIKELMLQPYGEIVRSLGRLGFREKEAESRENVLFGMLTSGSPAKSAQFRKSAMAKALIALDLVPDTTPHGKKRTRIVRGNGSVEDYALAMTREQQRAFIDAVVEIEDVDEWLLTAQGSRAGWSDIQASLRKATDSLQFLNVLAEQVDRFMGDPDVRTKRHASIEEKIVYAPSWFAQFLAKRGIWLWPARYVARIVYLYPARLIPLVSRLSVPDRYRELADKVFRYHQDQRHSGAVLSLQAFTIAGLAGNTWSETTPGLSGSDPGDYRWYPLSCFKAVGNTQNNLTSSINAVYRIATEHFGFDYGERQESALFLHTMRLDKSGVDAFNWTNSPTPQNTRLATRLLGEPVTEVPPHVRNWARELRSMLTLFDVQAIKQVEDALNIWLIYLMTLEPEEAPRDFRSIKRRLHIHDMRDENLRTFYVFLNAFFTGKSADRGNRAMQQLRKAFHLAAVRDGFEGEDNPVDPDHDMLTREDVRRLDVTPRKALDKEVWELLVRKNRENDFAFARGLGDGKQCWHTLRNTETGEYETVFWPDVAVIVDIALNSGMRNVSGRWIDSGEGDEKILAVETMAMVPNPHPCATPGREEGFLRVVDIPGFEKRQIIGMYVGINKTGRRFVLPWTDKHVVSSVERMKALQARYNPIRHIVSRAEEGVVSTTRGNVERFDKIYPLFRDPSKKTNVAVTEGRVRAYWKALLLSVQDEVDALYGRPYPLVEDDKVIFGIHALRVTMVSNLIEAGVSPEIVRDLVGHATWVMTWHYNARRSATLHGALQMLFAARSEALERLAAGDRSAVMELADQAIRPEFVTDHVGADLMRNHVKRGSRAPFDVMQHGICPGGVCSEGGEKVGEGKYKPVWRPKACSGCRFRVTGPHFLPGIMNRINNLMAEIWLSGQRSQELSNEIARIREAGKNPHVLEASRDLETMFRDDLTKELGMENQILSKCMEMAAVAAEKGRSADHIMLPASPDLDIGQVGYGYSEAHPFQLMHMLVKETQILPASIMEIPHGVEENWKKMTNRIMKANGLAEFLYRMPEQNEKNAFIRIGDALIEAFPEASKFQQLVQGSIRLDSDAQIRLRDHVTAILEESSATPQITYEAA
;
A
#
# COMPACT_ATOMS: atom_id res chain seq x y z
N MET A 1 3.23 -29.75 -35.85
CA MET A 1 2.63 -29.40 -34.53
C MET A 1 1.52 -30.41 -34.27
N LYS A 2 1.52 -31.12 -33.13
CA LYS A 2 0.42 -32.05 -32.82
C LYS A 2 -0.79 -31.27 -32.31
N LEU A 3 -1.95 -31.50 -32.92
CA LEU A 3 -3.25 -31.01 -32.47
C LEU A 3 -3.53 -31.51 -31.04
N ALA A 4 -4.02 -30.65 -30.15
CA ALA A 4 -4.41 -31.03 -28.79
C ALA A 4 -5.91 -31.29 -28.72
N PHE A 5 -6.37 -32.26 -27.93
CA PHE A 5 -7.79 -32.44 -27.62
C PHE A 5 -8.19 -31.52 -26.49
N ARG A 6 -9.40 -30.96 -26.52
CA ARG A 6 -9.93 -30.13 -25.43
C ARG A 6 -9.79 -30.85 -24.08
N ASP A 7 -9.19 -30.14 -23.14
CA ASP A 7 -9.14 -30.50 -21.73
C ASP A 7 -9.28 -29.23 -20.87
N ASP A 8 -9.38 -29.40 -19.55
CA ASP A 8 -9.51 -28.28 -18.60
C ASP A 8 -8.23 -27.43 -18.48
N VAL A 9 -7.14 -27.84 -19.12
CA VAL A 9 -5.83 -27.20 -19.08
C VAL A 9 -5.66 -26.23 -20.25
N ASN A 10 -6.04 -26.68 -21.44
CA ASN A 10 -5.76 -25.99 -22.69
C ASN A 10 -6.84 -25.00 -23.11
N VAL A 11 -8.05 -25.14 -22.55
CA VAL A 11 -9.15 -24.20 -22.73
C VAL A 11 -9.52 -23.56 -21.39
N ALA A 12 -9.26 -22.27 -21.26
CA ALA A 12 -9.72 -21.45 -20.13
C ALA A 12 -11.24 -21.27 -20.20
N THR A 13 -11.91 -21.36 -19.05
CA THR A 13 -13.37 -21.18 -18.89
C THR A 13 -13.65 -20.34 -17.65
N SER A 14 -14.80 -19.67 -17.60
CA SER A 14 -15.19 -18.82 -16.47
C SER A 14 -16.49 -19.25 -15.82
N ASP A 15 -16.54 -19.14 -14.50
CA ASP A 15 -17.77 -19.21 -13.72
C ASP A 15 -18.55 -17.87 -13.75
N GLN A 16 -17.89 -16.76 -14.08
CA GLN A 16 -18.53 -15.42 -14.15
C GLN A 16 -19.34 -15.22 -15.43
N GLU A 17 -18.99 -15.93 -16.50
CA GLU A 17 -19.71 -15.92 -17.77
C GLU A 17 -19.83 -17.36 -18.28
N ALA A 18 -20.87 -18.07 -17.81
CA ALA A 18 -21.05 -19.48 -18.06
C ALA A 18 -21.08 -19.82 -19.56
N GLY A 19 -20.33 -20.86 -19.94
CA GLY A 19 -20.21 -21.31 -21.32
C GLY A 19 -19.18 -20.54 -22.15
N SER A 20 -18.50 -19.53 -21.59
CA SER A 20 -17.39 -18.85 -22.27
C SER A 20 -16.10 -19.65 -22.19
N TYR A 21 -15.35 -19.68 -23.29
CA TYR A 21 -14.10 -20.41 -23.38
C TYR A 21 -13.05 -19.75 -24.29
N PHE A 22 -11.77 -19.96 -23.98
CA PHE A 22 -10.63 -19.41 -24.73
C PHE A 22 -9.42 -20.36 -24.71
N ASN A 23 -8.74 -20.53 -25.83
CA ASN A 23 -7.52 -21.34 -25.94
C ASN A 23 -6.34 -20.61 -25.31
N ASN A 24 -5.81 -21.18 -24.22
CA ASN A 24 -4.72 -20.59 -23.46
C ASN A 24 -3.35 -21.23 -23.76
N THR A 25 -3.23 -21.92 -24.89
CA THR A 25 -2.01 -22.61 -25.30
C THR A 25 -1.50 -22.10 -26.64
N ASP A 26 -0.25 -22.42 -26.94
CA ASP A 26 0.38 -22.13 -28.23
C ASP A 26 0.02 -23.15 -29.33
N ARG A 27 -0.88 -24.10 -29.04
CA ARG A 27 -1.32 -25.15 -29.97
C ARG A 27 -2.77 -24.95 -30.38
N MET A 28 -3.15 -25.47 -31.55
CA MET A 28 -4.55 -25.57 -31.91
C MET A 28 -5.23 -26.66 -31.07
N VAL A 29 -6.40 -26.35 -30.53
CA VAL A 29 -7.16 -27.23 -29.64
C VAL A 29 -8.43 -27.70 -30.33
N LEU A 30 -8.62 -29.00 -30.49
CA LEU A 30 -9.79 -29.62 -31.07
C LEU A 30 -10.91 -29.72 -30.03
N LEU A 31 -12.05 -29.08 -30.30
CA LEU A 31 -13.23 -29.10 -29.43
C LEU A 31 -14.06 -30.37 -29.63
N ARG A 32 -14.16 -30.83 -30.88
CA ARG A 32 -14.84 -32.07 -31.28
C ARG A 32 -14.25 -32.60 -32.58
N THR A 33 -14.32 -33.92 -32.78
CA THR A 33 -13.84 -34.56 -34.01
C THR A 33 -15.01 -34.77 -34.97
N PRO A 34 -15.09 -34.02 -36.09
CA PRO A 34 -16.14 -34.22 -37.09
C PRO A 34 -15.90 -35.52 -37.88
N SER A 35 -16.96 -36.11 -38.41
CA SER A 35 -16.82 -37.25 -39.34
C SER A 35 -16.27 -36.80 -40.70
N VAL A 36 -15.77 -37.74 -41.52
CA VAL A 36 -15.32 -37.41 -42.88
C VAL A 36 -16.46 -36.87 -43.75
N ALA A 37 -17.69 -37.39 -43.58
CA ALA A 37 -18.87 -36.88 -44.27
C ALA A 37 -19.20 -35.45 -43.84
N GLU A 38 -19.14 -35.18 -42.53
CA GLU A 38 -19.35 -33.84 -41.99
C GLU A 38 -18.28 -32.85 -42.49
N LEU A 39 -17.01 -33.26 -42.60
CA LEU A 39 -15.96 -32.40 -43.17
C LEU A 39 -16.23 -32.03 -44.64
N GLN A 40 -16.83 -32.94 -45.42
CA GLN A 40 -17.22 -32.66 -46.79
C GLN A 40 -18.42 -31.69 -46.87
N GLU A 41 -19.39 -31.82 -45.98
CA GLU A 41 -20.52 -30.87 -45.85
C GLU A 41 -20.02 -29.48 -45.42
N LEU A 42 -19.16 -29.42 -44.41
CA LEU A 42 -18.52 -28.18 -43.95
C LEU A 42 -17.70 -27.51 -45.06
N TRP A 43 -17.04 -28.28 -45.93
CA TRP A 43 -16.34 -27.75 -47.09
C TRP A 43 -17.29 -27.10 -48.11
N GLN A 44 -18.44 -27.74 -48.40
CA GLN A 44 -19.44 -27.15 -49.30
C GLN A 44 -20.09 -25.90 -48.70
N GLU A 45 -20.33 -25.90 -47.39
CA GLU A 45 -20.82 -24.73 -46.68
C GLU A 45 -19.80 -23.58 -46.74
N PHE A 46 -18.53 -23.87 -46.47
CA PHE A 46 -17.43 -22.93 -46.59
C PHE A 46 -17.30 -22.32 -48.00
N ASP A 47 -17.35 -23.15 -49.05
CA ASP A 47 -17.28 -22.68 -50.44
C ASP A 47 -18.40 -21.68 -50.76
N ARG A 48 -19.64 -21.99 -50.36
CA ARG A 48 -20.78 -21.08 -50.53
C ARG A 48 -20.61 -19.77 -49.75
N GLU A 49 -20.23 -19.85 -48.47
CA GLU A 49 -20.05 -18.66 -47.63
C GLU A 49 -18.92 -17.75 -48.12
N LEU A 50 -17.77 -18.33 -48.49
CA LEU A 50 -16.63 -17.57 -49.00
C LEU A 50 -16.99 -16.86 -50.31
N ARG A 51 -17.62 -17.57 -51.25
CA ARG A 51 -18.05 -16.98 -52.53
C ARG A 51 -19.07 -15.88 -52.32
N ALA A 52 -20.05 -16.09 -51.44
CA ALA A 52 -21.04 -15.07 -51.10
C ALA A 52 -20.38 -13.82 -50.52
N ALA A 53 -19.43 -13.97 -49.59
CA ALA A 53 -18.72 -12.84 -48.98
C ALA A 53 -17.80 -12.09 -49.96
N ILE A 54 -17.11 -12.80 -50.86
CA ILE A 54 -16.32 -12.18 -51.92
C ILE A 54 -17.24 -11.44 -52.89
N LYS A 55 -18.34 -12.07 -53.32
CA LYS A 55 -19.32 -11.49 -54.23
C LYS A 55 -19.93 -10.21 -53.65
N GLU A 56 -20.35 -10.24 -52.39
CA GLU A 56 -20.85 -9.07 -51.67
C GLU A 56 -19.86 -7.90 -51.73
N LEU A 57 -18.59 -8.16 -51.43
CA LEU A 57 -17.52 -7.15 -51.49
C LEU A 57 -17.25 -6.65 -52.92
N MET A 58 -17.28 -7.53 -53.92
CA MET A 58 -17.01 -7.19 -55.32
C MET A 58 -18.13 -6.35 -55.96
N LEU A 59 -19.38 -6.58 -55.55
CA LEU A 59 -20.56 -5.88 -56.04
C LEU A 59 -20.79 -4.53 -55.35
N GLN A 60 -20.03 -4.20 -54.30
CA GLN A 60 -20.16 -2.93 -53.60
C GLN A 60 -19.45 -1.79 -54.37
N PRO A 61 -20.05 -0.60 -54.47
CA PRO A 61 -19.39 0.59 -55.02
C PRO A 61 -18.15 0.97 -54.21
N TYR A 62 -17.07 1.37 -54.88
CA TYR A 62 -15.81 1.64 -54.20
C TYR A 62 -15.90 2.80 -53.21
N GLY A 63 -16.72 3.82 -53.49
CA GLY A 63 -16.97 4.92 -52.55
C GLY A 63 -17.63 4.48 -51.24
N GLU A 64 -18.52 3.50 -51.29
CA GLU A 64 -19.11 2.90 -50.10
C GLU A 64 -18.07 2.10 -49.32
N ILE A 65 -17.25 1.30 -50.01
CA ILE A 65 -16.12 0.59 -49.39
C ILE A 65 -15.15 1.57 -48.73
N VAL A 66 -14.82 2.70 -49.36
CA VAL A 66 -13.92 3.69 -48.77
C VAL A 66 -14.50 4.30 -47.49
N ARG A 67 -15.82 4.52 -47.44
CA ARG A 67 -16.51 5.01 -46.25
C ARG A 67 -16.54 3.96 -45.13
N SER A 68 -16.94 2.72 -45.42
CA SER A 68 -17.11 1.67 -44.41
C SER A 68 -15.84 0.88 -44.07
N LEU A 69 -15.01 0.55 -45.06
CA LEU A 69 -13.86 -0.35 -44.99
C LEU A 69 -12.53 0.30 -45.41
N GLY A 70 -12.51 1.60 -45.69
CA GLY A 70 -11.30 2.32 -46.10
C GLY A 70 -10.78 1.95 -47.49
N ARG A 71 -9.53 2.33 -47.79
CA ARG A 71 -9.01 2.34 -49.18
C ARG A 71 -8.55 1.00 -49.73
N LEU A 72 -8.41 -0.05 -48.91
CA LEU A 72 -7.99 -1.41 -49.32
C LEU A 72 -6.74 -1.48 -50.24
N GLY A 73 -5.79 -0.56 -50.05
CA GLY A 73 -4.51 -0.53 -50.78
C GLY A 73 -4.44 0.35 -52.03
N PHE A 74 -5.51 1.07 -52.40
CA PHE A 74 -5.49 2.04 -53.50
C PHE A 74 -5.17 3.46 -53.01
N ARG A 75 -4.76 4.34 -53.94
CA ARG A 75 -4.37 5.74 -53.63
C ARG A 75 -5.60 6.65 -53.48
N GLU A 76 -5.46 7.74 -52.72
CA GLU A 76 -6.55 8.71 -52.46
C GLU A 76 -7.19 9.28 -53.73
N LYS A 77 -6.36 9.73 -54.67
CA LYS A 77 -6.81 10.26 -55.97
C LYS A 77 -7.56 9.22 -56.82
N GLU A 78 -7.28 7.94 -56.61
CA GLU A 78 -7.98 6.84 -57.29
C GLU A 78 -9.34 6.57 -56.66
N ALA A 79 -9.53 6.89 -55.36
CA ALA A 79 -10.81 6.73 -54.68
C ALA A 79 -11.84 7.77 -55.11
N GLU A 80 -11.45 9.04 -55.22
CA GLU A 80 -12.33 10.13 -55.67
C GLU A 80 -12.81 9.93 -57.11
N SER A 81 -11.89 9.55 -58.01
CA SER A 81 -12.20 9.36 -59.43
C SER A 81 -13.01 8.09 -59.74
N ARG A 82 -13.12 7.15 -58.79
CA ARG A 82 -13.72 5.82 -59.00
C ARG A 82 -14.82 5.49 -57.99
N GLU A 83 -15.39 6.51 -57.35
CA GLU A 83 -16.37 6.36 -56.27
C GLU A 83 -17.56 5.46 -56.66
N ASN A 84 -18.06 5.59 -57.90
CA ASN A 84 -19.22 4.86 -58.40
C ASN A 84 -18.89 3.53 -59.10
N VAL A 85 -17.62 3.14 -59.18
CA VAL A 85 -17.19 1.89 -59.84
C VAL A 85 -17.32 0.73 -58.86
N LEU A 86 -17.84 -0.41 -59.32
CA LEU A 86 -17.90 -1.63 -58.51
C LEU A 86 -16.49 -2.14 -58.18
N PHE A 87 -16.27 -2.62 -56.96
CA PHE A 87 -14.95 -3.03 -56.49
C PHE A 87 -14.29 -4.13 -57.34
N GLY A 88 -15.09 -5.08 -57.84
CA GLY A 88 -14.66 -6.13 -58.76
C GLY A 88 -14.15 -5.62 -60.11
N MET A 89 -14.57 -4.41 -60.49
CA MET A 89 -14.25 -3.78 -61.79
C MET A 89 -13.07 -2.81 -61.69
N LEU A 90 -12.48 -2.62 -60.51
CA LEU A 90 -11.34 -1.73 -60.34
C LEU A 90 -10.11 -2.23 -61.11
N THR A 91 -9.34 -1.27 -61.63
CA THR A 91 -8.08 -1.52 -62.34
C THR A 91 -6.89 -0.94 -61.58
N SER A 92 -5.71 -1.57 -61.71
CA SER A 92 -4.47 -1.13 -61.05
C SER A 92 -3.34 -0.92 -62.06
N GLY A 93 -2.58 0.17 -61.88
CA GLY A 93 -1.40 0.52 -62.69
C GLY A 93 -1.72 1.12 -64.07
N SER A 94 -0.65 1.50 -64.78
CA SER A 94 -0.69 1.90 -66.19
C SER A 94 0.21 0.96 -67.01
N PRO A 95 -0.29 0.27 -68.05
CA PRO A 95 -1.69 0.25 -68.53
C PRO A 95 -2.64 -0.43 -67.52
N ALA A 96 -3.92 -0.05 -67.57
CA ALA A 96 -4.96 -0.54 -66.67
C ALA A 96 -5.10 -2.07 -66.74
N LYS A 97 -4.82 -2.76 -65.63
CA LYS A 97 -5.03 -4.21 -65.48
C LYS A 97 -6.10 -4.45 -64.42
N SER A 98 -6.93 -5.48 -64.58
CA SER A 98 -7.89 -5.85 -63.54
C SER A 98 -7.19 -6.04 -62.20
N ALA A 99 -7.79 -5.46 -61.15
CA ALA A 99 -7.28 -5.57 -59.80
C ALA A 99 -7.68 -6.90 -59.14
N GLN A 100 -8.82 -7.49 -59.50
CA GLN A 100 -9.37 -8.59 -58.70
C GLN A 100 -9.33 -9.94 -59.43
N PHE A 101 -9.44 -9.90 -60.77
CA PHE A 101 -9.67 -11.11 -61.57
C PHE A 101 -8.53 -11.41 -62.55
N ARG A 102 -8.30 -12.70 -62.81
CA ARG A 102 -7.38 -13.16 -63.86
C ARG A 102 -8.01 -12.95 -65.24
N LYS A 103 -7.19 -12.55 -66.21
CA LYS A 103 -7.65 -12.28 -67.60
C LYS A 103 -8.34 -13.48 -68.26
N SER A 104 -7.92 -14.71 -67.93
CA SER A 104 -8.52 -15.94 -68.44
C SER A 104 -9.95 -16.14 -67.94
N ALA A 105 -10.20 -15.87 -66.66
CA ALA A 105 -11.53 -15.98 -66.07
C ALA A 105 -12.47 -14.89 -66.59
N MET A 106 -11.97 -13.67 -66.76
CA MET A 106 -12.74 -12.59 -67.38
C MET A 106 -13.17 -12.95 -68.81
N ALA A 107 -12.29 -13.57 -69.61
CA ALA A 107 -12.65 -14.03 -70.94
C ALA A 107 -13.70 -15.15 -70.92
N LYS A 108 -13.60 -16.11 -69.99
CA LYS A 108 -14.61 -17.17 -69.81
C LYS A 108 -15.98 -16.59 -69.44
N ALA A 109 -16.03 -15.64 -68.50
CA ALA A 109 -17.28 -15.00 -68.09
C ALA A 109 -17.94 -14.18 -69.21
N LEU A 110 -17.14 -13.49 -70.03
CA LEU A 110 -17.66 -12.77 -71.20
C LEU A 110 -18.29 -13.69 -72.26
N ILE A 111 -17.71 -14.88 -72.45
CA ILE A 111 -18.24 -15.90 -73.36
C ILE A 111 -19.52 -16.50 -72.78
N ALA A 112 -19.54 -16.81 -71.48
CA ALA A 112 -20.71 -17.37 -70.80
C ALA A 112 -21.93 -16.44 -70.78
N LEU A 113 -21.72 -15.12 -70.88
CA LEU A 113 -22.78 -14.11 -70.95
C LEU A 113 -23.17 -13.72 -72.39
N ASP A 114 -22.67 -14.45 -73.40
CA ASP A 114 -22.89 -14.18 -74.83
C ASP A 114 -22.47 -12.76 -75.28
N LEU A 115 -21.61 -12.08 -74.50
CA LEU A 115 -21.11 -10.74 -74.82
C LEU A 115 -19.95 -10.79 -75.83
N VAL A 116 -19.27 -11.94 -75.93
CA VAL A 116 -18.18 -12.19 -76.87
C VAL A 116 -18.32 -13.61 -77.47
N PRO A 117 -18.16 -13.80 -78.79
CA PRO A 117 -18.21 -15.13 -79.39
C PRO A 117 -17.15 -16.10 -78.84
N ASP A 118 -17.54 -17.35 -78.59
CA ASP A 118 -16.65 -18.44 -78.12
C ASP A 118 -15.51 -18.76 -79.13
N THR A 119 -15.68 -18.39 -80.40
CA THR A 119 -14.66 -18.59 -81.44
C THR A 119 -13.97 -17.28 -81.85
N THR A 120 -12.67 -17.38 -82.11
CA THR A 120 -11.93 -16.34 -82.84
C THR A 120 -12.42 -16.27 -84.29
N PRO A 121 -12.16 -15.18 -85.04
CA PRO A 121 -12.48 -15.08 -86.47
C PRO A 121 -11.91 -16.23 -87.33
N HIS A 122 -10.97 -17.01 -86.80
CA HIS A 122 -10.33 -18.17 -87.43
C HIS A 122 -10.76 -19.53 -86.85
N GLY A 123 -11.91 -19.60 -86.15
CA GLY A 123 -12.51 -20.86 -85.68
C GLY A 123 -11.86 -21.54 -84.46
N LYS A 124 -10.82 -20.94 -83.85
CA LYS A 124 -10.22 -21.45 -82.60
C LYS A 124 -10.98 -20.93 -81.37
N LYS A 125 -11.17 -21.78 -80.35
CA LYS A 125 -11.75 -21.40 -79.05
C LYS A 125 -11.00 -20.23 -78.43
N ARG A 126 -11.73 -19.20 -78.02
CA ARG A 126 -11.19 -17.90 -77.60
C ARG A 126 -10.77 -17.97 -76.12
N THR A 127 -9.46 -18.03 -75.85
CA THR A 127 -8.91 -18.05 -74.48
C THR A 127 -8.40 -16.69 -73.99
N ARG A 128 -8.25 -15.72 -74.89
CA ARG A 128 -7.84 -14.32 -74.63
C ARG A 128 -8.49 -13.38 -75.65
N ILE A 129 -8.76 -12.12 -75.27
CA ILE A 129 -9.19 -11.07 -76.20
C ILE A 129 -7.95 -10.43 -76.85
N VAL A 130 -7.92 -10.35 -78.18
CA VAL A 130 -6.78 -9.89 -78.97
C VAL A 130 -6.71 -8.35 -78.99
N ARG A 131 -5.49 -7.79 -78.95
CA ARG A 131 -5.21 -6.35 -79.13
C ARG A 131 -5.72 -5.90 -80.51
N GLY A 132 -6.84 -5.18 -80.52
CA GLY A 132 -7.45 -4.61 -81.74
C GLY A 132 -8.80 -3.92 -81.47
N ASN A 133 -9.60 -4.44 -80.53
CA ASN A 133 -10.93 -3.90 -80.17
C ASN A 133 -11.02 -3.42 -78.70
N GLY A 134 -9.89 -2.98 -78.11
CA GLY A 134 -9.78 -2.65 -76.68
C GLY A 134 -9.31 -3.84 -75.83
N SER A 135 -8.85 -3.56 -74.60
CA SER A 135 -8.49 -4.61 -73.63
C SER A 135 -9.75 -5.27 -73.03
N VAL A 136 -9.61 -6.48 -72.46
CA VAL A 136 -10.70 -7.17 -71.74
C VAL A 136 -11.26 -6.25 -70.65
N GLU A 137 -10.37 -5.48 -70.04
CA GLU A 137 -10.66 -4.49 -69.02
C GLU A 137 -11.48 -3.30 -69.54
N ASP A 138 -11.22 -2.81 -70.76
CA ASP A 138 -11.98 -1.71 -71.37
C ASP A 138 -13.42 -2.14 -71.72
N TYR A 139 -13.58 -3.38 -72.20
CA TYR A 139 -14.89 -3.95 -72.51
C TYR A 139 -15.72 -4.16 -71.25
N ALA A 140 -15.08 -4.61 -70.16
CA ALA A 140 -15.72 -4.79 -68.85
C ALA A 140 -16.15 -3.46 -68.22
N LEU A 141 -15.35 -2.40 -68.37
CA LEU A 141 -15.67 -1.06 -67.86
C LEU A 141 -16.77 -0.34 -68.66
N ALA A 142 -16.94 -0.67 -69.95
CA ALA A 142 -17.99 -0.11 -70.82
C ALA A 142 -19.39 -0.73 -70.62
N MET A 143 -19.50 -1.80 -69.83
CA MET A 143 -20.76 -2.48 -69.52
C MET A 143 -21.72 -1.62 -68.69
N THR A 144 -23.03 -1.83 -68.87
CA THR A 144 -24.04 -1.33 -67.93
C THR A 144 -23.86 -1.93 -66.54
N ARG A 145 -24.40 -1.27 -65.50
CA ARG A 145 -24.24 -1.74 -64.12
C ARG A 145 -24.84 -3.14 -63.89
N GLU A 146 -25.94 -3.47 -64.56
CA GLU A 146 -26.53 -4.83 -64.52
C GLU A 146 -25.62 -5.86 -65.16
N GLN A 147 -25.03 -5.55 -66.33
CA GLN A 147 -24.06 -6.41 -67.00
C GLN A 147 -22.78 -6.59 -66.16
N GLN A 148 -22.29 -5.55 -65.48
CA GLN A 148 -21.14 -5.67 -64.57
C GLN A 148 -21.43 -6.59 -63.38
N ARG A 149 -22.65 -6.55 -62.82
CA ARG A 149 -23.07 -7.48 -61.74
C ARG A 149 -23.12 -8.92 -62.25
N ALA A 150 -23.77 -9.16 -63.40
CA ALA A 150 -23.83 -10.49 -64.02
C ALA A 150 -22.43 -11.02 -64.38
N PHE A 151 -21.53 -10.13 -64.82
CA PHE A 151 -20.14 -10.46 -65.09
C PHE A 151 -19.38 -10.90 -63.85
N ILE A 152 -19.46 -10.13 -62.75
CA ILE A 152 -18.84 -10.51 -61.47
C ILE A 152 -19.38 -11.87 -60.99
N ASP A 153 -20.68 -12.09 -61.11
CA ASP A 153 -21.32 -13.36 -60.75
C ASP A 153 -20.76 -14.52 -61.58
N ALA A 154 -20.71 -14.39 -62.90
CA ALA A 154 -20.17 -15.43 -63.78
C ALA A 154 -18.67 -15.72 -63.53
N VAL A 155 -17.89 -14.74 -63.07
CA VAL A 155 -16.48 -14.95 -62.69
C VAL A 155 -16.35 -15.70 -61.36
N VAL A 156 -17.13 -15.32 -60.35
CA VAL A 156 -17.04 -15.91 -58.99
C VAL A 156 -17.64 -17.32 -58.94
N GLU A 157 -18.54 -17.69 -59.86
CA GLU A 157 -19.10 -19.05 -59.98
C GLU A 157 -18.17 -20.07 -60.67
N ILE A 158 -16.99 -19.67 -61.15
CA ILE A 158 -16.00 -20.61 -61.71
C ILE A 158 -15.51 -21.56 -60.59
N GLU A 159 -15.58 -22.88 -60.84
CA GLU A 159 -15.37 -23.94 -59.84
C GLU A 159 -14.06 -23.78 -59.04
N ASP A 160 -12.91 -23.58 -59.71
CA ASP A 160 -11.62 -23.40 -59.04
C ASP A 160 -11.30 -21.92 -58.79
N VAL A 161 -11.17 -21.54 -57.50
CA VAL A 161 -10.79 -20.19 -57.06
C VAL A 161 -9.43 -19.75 -57.62
N ASP A 162 -8.50 -20.69 -57.84
CA ASP A 162 -7.19 -20.39 -58.44
C ASP A 162 -7.28 -19.92 -59.90
N GLU A 163 -8.37 -20.26 -60.61
CA GLU A 163 -8.54 -19.87 -62.00
C GLU A 163 -8.97 -18.41 -62.18
N TRP A 164 -9.69 -17.86 -61.19
CA TRP A 164 -10.30 -16.55 -61.29
C TRP A 164 -9.72 -15.50 -60.35
N LEU A 165 -9.32 -15.86 -59.13
CA LEU A 165 -8.84 -14.88 -58.15
C LEU A 165 -7.40 -14.44 -58.47
N LEU A 166 -7.17 -13.12 -58.48
CA LEU A 166 -5.85 -12.55 -58.64
C LEU A 166 -5.15 -12.41 -57.29
N THR A 167 -4.03 -13.11 -57.13
CA THR A 167 -3.16 -13.08 -55.94
C THR A 167 -1.83 -12.39 -56.25
N ALA A 168 -1.03 -12.10 -55.22
CA ALA A 168 0.33 -11.58 -55.39
C ALA A 168 1.23 -12.57 -56.15
N GLN A 169 2.28 -12.05 -56.81
CA GLN A 169 3.17 -12.84 -57.66
C GLN A 169 3.75 -14.05 -56.90
N GLY A 170 3.50 -15.25 -57.42
CA GLY A 170 3.94 -16.51 -56.82
C GLY A 170 2.99 -17.13 -55.79
N SER A 171 2.00 -16.41 -55.28
CA SER A 171 0.98 -16.94 -54.35
C SER A 171 -0.22 -17.52 -55.09
N ARG A 172 -0.93 -18.48 -54.49
CA ARG A 172 -2.16 -19.09 -55.05
C ARG A 172 -3.18 -19.36 -53.94
N ALA A 173 -4.46 -19.53 -54.27
CA ALA A 173 -5.47 -19.98 -53.32
C ALA A 173 -5.15 -21.42 -52.86
N GLY A 174 -4.90 -22.36 -53.77
CA GLY A 174 -4.70 -23.77 -53.46
C GLY A 174 -6.02 -24.54 -53.28
N TRP A 175 -7.05 -24.17 -54.03
CA TRP A 175 -8.42 -24.66 -53.88
C TRP A 175 -8.55 -26.13 -54.28
N SER A 176 -8.05 -26.48 -55.47
CA SER A 176 -8.02 -27.85 -55.99
C SER A 176 -7.24 -28.82 -55.10
N ASP A 177 -6.18 -28.35 -54.43
CA ASP A 177 -5.33 -29.19 -53.58
C ASP A 177 -6.11 -29.70 -52.36
N ILE A 178 -6.79 -28.80 -51.63
CA ILE A 178 -7.54 -29.17 -50.42
C ILE A 178 -8.80 -29.97 -50.77
N GLN A 179 -9.46 -29.65 -51.89
CA GLN A 179 -10.60 -30.42 -52.37
C GLN A 179 -10.18 -31.87 -52.73
N ALA A 180 -9.03 -32.05 -53.37
CA ALA A 180 -8.47 -33.36 -53.66
C ALA A 180 -8.06 -34.12 -52.38
N SER A 181 -7.49 -33.41 -51.39
CA SER A 181 -7.17 -33.99 -50.08
C SER A 181 -8.41 -34.44 -49.31
N LEU A 182 -9.49 -33.65 -49.30
CA LEU A 182 -10.76 -34.00 -48.65
C LEU A 182 -11.45 -35.21 -49.30
N ARG A 183 -11.43 -35.30 -50.64
CA ARG A 183 -11.98 -36.46 -51.36
C ARG A 183 -11.23 -37.76 -51.08
N LYS A 184 -9.94 -37.69 -50.73
CA LYS A 184 -9.09 -38.85 -50.41
C LYS A 184 -9.01 -39.17 -48.93
N ALA A 185 -9.54 -38.31 -48.05
CA ALA A 185 -9.43 -38.47 -46.61
C ALA A 185 -10.25 -39.67 -46.13
N THR A 186 -9.60 -40.63 -45.46
CA THR A 186 -10.25 -41.76 -44.78
C THR A 186 -10.33 -41.56 -43.26
N ASP A 187 -9.45 -40.74 -42.70
CA ASP A 187 -9.41 -40.36 -41.29
C ASP A 187 -9.50 -38.83 -41.14
N SER A 188 -10.58 -38.38 -40.49
CA SER A 188 -10.83 -36.96 -40.18
C SER A 188 -9.75 -36.35 -39.29
N LEU A 189 -9.24 -37.09 -38.30
CA LEU A 189 -8.26 -36.60 -37.35
C LEU A 189 -6.89 -36.45 -38.02
N GLN A 190 -6.52 -37.38 -38.90
CA GLN A 190 -5.31 -37.27 -39.71
C GLN A 190 -5.38 -36.05 -40.63
N PHE A 191 -6.50 -35.83 -41.31
CA PHE A 191 -6.72 -34.65 -42.16
C PHE A 191 -6.59 -33.35 -41.35
N LEU A 192 -7.27 -33.25 -40.19
CA LEU A 192 -7.22 -32.08 -39.32
C LEU A 192 -5.81 -31.83 -38.77
N ASN A 193 -5.04 -32.87 -38.44
CA ASN A 193 -3.64 -32.71 -38.05
C ASN A 193 -2.81 -32.10 -39.18
N VAL A 194 -2.92 -32.62 -40.41
CA VAL A 194 -2.19 -32.08 -41.57
C VAL A 194 -2.60 -30.63 -41.84
N LEU A 195 -3.89 -30.32 -41.75
CA LEU A 195 -4.41 -28.97 -41.92
C LEU A 195 -3.86 -28.03 -40.84
N ALA A 196 -3.88 -28.43 -39.56
CA ALA A 196 -3.30 -27.66 -38.47
C ALA A 196 -1.80 -27.38 -38.67
N GLU A 197 -1.04 -28.34 -39.19
CA GLU A 197 0.38 -28.14 -39.52
C GLU A 197 0.63 -27.19 -40.68
N GLN A 198 -0.28 -27.14 -41.66
CA GLN A 198 -0.21 -26.17 -42.75
C GLN A 198 -0.52 -24.75 -42.25
N VAL A 199 -1.56 -24.62 -41.41
CA VAL A 199 -1.93 -23.35 -40.78
C VAL A 199 -0.81 -22.86 -39.87
N ASP A 200 -0.21 -23.74 -39.07
CA ASP A 200 0.88 -23.36 -38.17
C ASP A 200 2.13 -22.90 -38.91
N ARG A 201 2.48 -23.56 -40.01
CA ARG A 201 3.55 -23.09 -40.92
C ARG A 201 3.26 -21.71 -41.51
N PHE A 202 1.99 -21.40 -41.74
CA PHE A 202 1.57 -20.11 -42.29
C PHE A 202 1.48 -19.01 -41.21
N MET A 203 0.97 -19.31 -40.02
CA MET A 203 0.63 -18.34 -38.97
C MET A 203 1.63 -18.25 -37.81
N GLY A 204 2.54 -19.21 -37.64
CA GLY A 204 3.48 -19.29 -36.52
C GLY A 204 4.64 -18.28 -36.55
N ASP A 205 5.49 -18.34 -35.50
CA ASP A 205 6.56 -17.37 -35.25
C ASP A 205 7.80 -17.57 -36.16
N PRO A 206 8.50 -16.47 -36.52
CA PRO A 206 9.68 -16.49 -37.38
C PRO A 206 10.97 -17.01 -36.69
N ASP A 207 10.97 -17.28 -35.38
CA ASP A 207 12.18 -17.61 -34.60
C ASP A 207 12.82 -18.97 -34.95
N VAL A 208 12.15 -19.81 -35.75
CA VAL A 208 12.77 -21.02 -36.35
C VAL A 208 13.55 -20.68 -37.65
N ARG A 209 13.67 -19.39 -38.02
CA ARG A 209 14.52 -18.93 -39.12
C ARG A 209 15.39 -17.76 -38.70
N THR A 210 16.53 -18.09 -38.10
CA THR A 210 17.73 -17.27 -38.23
C THR A 210 18.07 -17.10 -39.72
N LYS A 211 17.63 -15.99 -40.32
CA LYS A 211 18.43 -15.11 -41.17
C LYS A 211 17.59 -13.96 -41.73
N ARG A 212 18.21 -12.77 -41.65
CA ARG A 212 17.86 -11.51 -42.29
C ARG A 212 17.09 -11.69 -43.60
N HIS A 213 15.98 -10.96 -43.71
CA HIS A 213 15.07 -10.89 -44.85
C HIS A 213 14.37 -12.22 -45.17
N ALA A 214 13.28 -12.51 -44.45
CA ALA A 214 12.21 -13.31 -45.05
C ALA A 214 11.68 -12.47 -46.23
N SER A 215 12.21 -12.75 -47.41
CA SER A 215 11.95 -12.03 -48.63
C SER A 215 10.46 -12.08 -48.95
N ILE A 216 10.04 -11.08 -49.71
CA ILE A 216 8.75 -10.95 -50.40
C ILE A 216 8.49 -12.12 -51.40
N GLU A 217 9.23 -13.23 -51.32
CA GLU A 217 9.29 -14.31 -52.30
C GLU A 217 8.83 -15.70 -51.80
N GLU A 218 8.38 -15.86 -50.55
CA GLU A 218 7.72 -17.12 -50.16
C GLU A 218 6.31 -17.20 -50.76
N LYS A 219 6.12 -18.16 -51.67
CA LYS A 219 4.85 -18.44 -52.35
C LYS A 219 3.80 -18.90 -51.33
N ILE A 220 2.77 -18.08 -51.10
CA ILE A 220 1.70 -18.35 -50.11
C ILE A 220 0.59 -19.21 -50.73
N VAL A 221 0.07 -20.18 -49.96
CA VAL A 221 -1.14 -20.95 -50.27
C VAL A 221 -2.20 -20.63 -49.20
N TYR A 222 -3.32 -20.03 -49.59
CA TYR A 222 -4.28 -19.44 -48.65
C TYR A 222 -5.43 -20.37 -48.20
N ALA A 223 -5.93 -21.24 -49.08
CA ALA A 223 -7.14 -22.04 -48.88
C ALA A 223 -7.10 -22.93 -47.63
N PRO A 224 -5.98 -23.57 -47.25
CA PRO A 224 -5.90 -24.30 -45.98
C PRO A 224 -6.23 -23.42 -44.77
N SER A 225 -5.70 -22.20 -44.71
CA SER A 225 -5.93 -21.26 -43.61
C SER A 225 -7.34 -20.67 -43.64
N TRP A 226 -7.93 -20.45 -44.83
CA TRP A 226 -9.31 -20.00 -44.95
C TRP A 226 -10.30 -21.07 -44.47
N PHE A 227 -10.11 -22.32 -44.88
CA PHE A 227 -10.95 -23.42 -44.40
C PHE A 227 -10.77 -23.62 -42.90
N ALA A 228 -9.54 -23.50 -42.40
CA ALA A 228 -9.26 -23.58 -40.97
C ALA A 228 -9.94 -22.47 -40.15
N GLN A 229 -10.02 -21.25 -40.69
CA GLN A 229 -10.75 -20.14 -40.08
C GLN A 229 -12.25 -20.47 -40.00
N PHE A 230 -12.81 -21.02 -41.08
CA PHE A 230 -14.21 -21.45 -41.12
C PHE A 230 -14.51 -22.56 -40.11
N LEU A 231 -13.65 -23.57 -40.01
CA LEU A 231 -13.79 -24.64 -39.01
C LEU A 231 -13.74 -24.10 -37.57
N ALA A 232 -12.94 -23.07 -37.31
CA ALA A 232 -12.92 -22.39 -36.02
C ALA A 232 -14.22 -21.61 -35.76
N LYS A 233 -14.74 -20.86 -36.75
CA LYS A 233 -16.06 -20.20 -36.69
C LYS A 233 -17.18 -21.21 -36.36
N ARG A 234 -17.11 -22.43 -36.88
CA ARG A 234 -18.08 -23.52 -36.65
C ARG A 234 -17.82 -24.33 -35.36
N GLY A 235 -16.86 -23.93 -34.53
CA GLY A 235 -16.61 -24.56 -33.24
C GLY A 235 -15.97 -25.96 -33.32
N ILE A 236 -15.23 -26.26 -34.39
CA ILE A 236 -14.48 -27.52 -34.51
C ILE A 236 -13.20 -27.45 -33.67
N TRP A 237 -12.46 -26.36 -33.76
CA TRP A 237 -11.21 -26.13 -33.04
C TRP A 237 -11.03 -24.67 -32.64
N LEU A 238 -10.06 -24.43 -31.76
CA LEU A 238 -9.64 -23.11 -31.33
C LEU A 238 -8.22 -22.83 -31.80
N TRP A 239 -8.00 -21.62 -32.31
CA TRP A 239 -6.68 -21.14 -32.70
C TRP A 239 -5.88 -20.67 -31.47
N PRO A 240 -4.55 -20.77 -31.48
CA PRO A 240 -3.71 -20.18 -30.44
C PRO A 240 -3.62 -18.66 -30.58
N ALA A 241 -3.53 -17.95 -29.45
CA ALA A 241 -3.48 -16.48 -29.40
C ALA A 241 -2.25 -15.89 -30.13
N ARG A 242 -1.14 -16.64 -30.23
CA ARG A 242 0.10 -16.20 -30.90
C ARG A 242 -0.08 -15.86 -32.39
N TYR A 243 -1.13 -16.35 -33.04
CA TYR A 243 -1.42 -16.03 -34.44
C TYR A 243 -1.86 -14.57 -34.68
N VAL A 244 -2.07 -13.78 -33.60
CA VAL A 244 -2.43 -12.35 -33.66
C VAL A 244 -1.53 -11.52 -34.57
N ALA A 245 -0.23 -11.81 -34.62
CA ALA A 245 0.72 -11.06 -35.42
C ALA A 245 0.46 -11.16 -36.92
N ARG A 246 0.06 -12.35 -37.39
CA ARG A 246 -0.04 -12.69 -38.82
C ARG A 246 -1.48 -12.74 -39.34
N ILE A 247 -2.48 -12.63 -38.48
CA ILE A 247 -3.89 -12.76 -38.86
C ILE A 247 -4.33 -11.80 -39.98
N VAL A 248 -3.72 -10.61 -40.08
CA VAL A 248 -3.97 -9.64 -41.17
C VAL A 248 -3.53 -10.13 -42.55
N TYR A 249 -2.62 -11.10 -42.61
CA TYR A 249 -2.14 -11.71 -43.86
C TYR A 249 -2.95 -12.93 -44.27
N LEU A 250 -3.98 -13.31 -43.50
CA LEU A 250 -4.84 -14.46 -43.80
C LEU A 250 -5.48 -14.34 -45.18
N TYR A 251 -5.80 -13.12 -45.61
CA TYR A 251 -6.30 -12.83 -46.95
C TYR A 251 -5.35 -11.88 -47.69
N PRO A 252 -5.34 -11.89 -49.03
CA PRO A 252 -4.70 -10.85 -49.82
C PRO A 252 -5.15 -9.45 -49.38
N ALA A 253 -4.27 -8.44 -49.50
CA ALA A 253 -4.54 -7.08 -48.99
C ALA A 253 -5.87 -6.45 -49.47
N ARG A 254 -6.38 -6.86 -50.64
CA ARG A 254 -7.65 -6.38 -51.23
C ARG A 254 -8.88 -7.04 -50.62
N LEU A 255 -8.71 -8.21 -50.00
CA LEU A 255 -9.75 -9.01 -49.36
C LEU A 255 -9.60 -9.02 -47.83
N ILE A 256 -8.75 -8.14 -47.28
CA ILE A 256 -8.49 -8.08 -45.83
C ILE A 256 -9.75 -7.89 -44.96
N PRO A 257 -10.87 -7.26 -45.39
CA PRO A 257 -12.09 -7.21 -44.58
C PRO A 257 -12.67 -8.59 -44.25
N LEU A 258 -12.44 -9.58 -45.12
CA LEU A 258 -12.88 -10.96 -44.94
C LEU A 258 -12.23 -11.64 -43.73
N VAL A 259 -11.06 -11.16 -43.29
CA VAL A 259 -10.41 -11.61 -42.04
C VAL A 259 -11.40 -11.53 -40.88
N SER A 260 -12.05 -10.37 -40.69
CA SER A 260 -12.99 -10.18 -39.58
C SER A 260 -14.39 -10.71 -39.89
N ARG A 261 -14.91 -10.51 -41.12
CA ARG A 261 -16.28 -10.92 -41.49
C ARG A 261 -16.48 -12.43 -41.48
N LEU A 262 -15.49 -13.21 -41.94
CA LEU A 262 -15.58 -14.68 -41.98
C LEU A 262 -15.14 -15.36 -40.68
N SER A 263 -14.71 -14.57 -39.69
CA SER A 263 -14.41 -15.06 -38.34
C SER A 263 -15.59 -14.99 -37.38
N VAL A 264 -16.71 -14.39 -37.81
CA VAL A 264 -17.89 -14.19 -36.97
C VAL A 264 -19.17 -14.65 -37.69
N PRO A 265 -20.24 -15.01 -36.94
CA PRO A 265 -21.58 -15.17 -37.49
C PRO A 265 -22.12 -13.87 -38.12
N ASP A 266 -23.12 -14.01 -38.99
CA ASP A 266 -23.64 -12.91 -39.82
C ASP A 266 -24.14 -11.72 -39.00
N ARG A 267 -24.72 -11.98 -37.82
CA ARG A 267 -25.19 -10.95 -36.89
C ARG A 267 -24.11 -9.96 -36.45
N TYR A 268 -22.84 -10.37 -36.45
CA TYR A 268 -21.72 -9.54 -36.00
C TYR A 268 -20.94 -8.90 -37.17
N ARG A 269 -21.38 -9.05 -38.42
CA ARG A 269 -20.68 -8.46 -39.59
C ARG A 269 -20.63 -6.93 -39.53
N GLU A 270 -21.69 -6.27 -39.09
CA GLU A 270 -21.69 -4.81 -38.91
C GLU A 270 -20.69 -4.36 -37.84
N LEU A 271 -20.58 -5.12 -36.75
CA LEU A 271 -19.58 -4.88 -35.72
C LEU A 271 -18.15 -5.07 -36.27
N ALA A 272 -17.94 -6.13 -37.06
CA ALA A 272 -16.65 -6.39 -37.73
C ALA A 272 -16.25 -5.22 -38.63
N ASP A 273 -17.17 -4.66 -39.39
CA ASP A 273 -16.93 -3.49 -40.24
C ASP A 273 -16.59 -2.23 -39.43
N LYS A 274 -17.30 -1.97 -38.33
CA LYS A 274 -16.98 -0.86 -37.41
C LYS A 274 -15.57 -0.99 -36.82
N VAL A 275 -15.19 -2.19 -36.38
CA VAL A 275 -13.84 -2.47 -35.86
C VAL A 275 -12.78 -2.33 -36.96
N PHE A 276 -13.07 -2.80 -38.17
CA PHE A 276 -12.17 -2.66 -39.31
C PHE A 276 -11.92 -1.18 -39.65
N ARG A 277 -12.99 -0.37 -39.67
CA ARG A 277 -12.87 1.08 -39.89
C ARG A 277 -12.00 1.74 -38.84
N TYR A 278 -12.27 1.44 -37.57
CA TYR A 278 -11.49 1.94 -36.46
C TYR A 278 -10.01 1.55 -36.60
N HIS A 279 -9.70 0.30 -36.92
CA HIS A 279 -8.33 -0.15 -37.18
C HIS A 279 -7.62 0.67 -38.26
N GLN A 280 -8.30 1.03 -39.35
CA GLN A 280 -7.72 1.85 -40.43
C GLN A 280 -7.39 3.28 -39.98
N ASP A 281 -8.18 3.86 -39.08
CA ASP A 281 -7.98 5.22 -38.57
C ASP A 281 -6.86 5.29 -37.52
N GLN A 282 -6.53 4.17 -36.85
CA GLN A 282 -5.59 4.11 -35.72
C GLN A 282 -4.12 3.81 -36.10
N ARG A 283 -3.65 4.25 -37.28
CA ARG A 283 -2.29 3.93 -37.78
C ARG A 283 -1.13 4.43 -36.91
N HIS A 284 -1.37 5.45 -36.09
CA HIS A 284 -0.35 6.09 -35.23
C HIS A 284 -0.67 6.03 -33.74
N SER A 285 -1.66 5.23 -33.33
CA SER A 285 -2.07 5.11 -31.93
C SER A 285 -1.73 3.74 -31.35
N GLY A 286 -1.88 3.63 -30.02
CA GLY A 286 -1.75 2.35 -29.32
C GLY A 286 -2.83 1.32 -29.68
N ALA A 287 -3.85 1.63 -30.48
CA ALA A 287 -4.92 0.68 -30.83
C ALA A 287 -4.78 0.08 -32.25
N VAL A 288 -3.55 0.08 -32.79
CA VAL A 288 -3.24 -0.37 -34.16
C VAL A 288 -3.56 -1.85 -34.44
N LEU A 289 -3.73 -2.69 -33.41
CA LEU A 289 -4.02 -4.12 -33.54
C LEU A 289 -5.52 -4.46 -33.38
N SER A 290 -6.43 -3.49 -33.50
CA SER A 290 -7.87 -3.69 -33.20
C SER A 290 -8.53 -4.78 -34.06
N LEU A 291 -8.20 -4.85 -35.36
CA LEU A 291 -8.72 -5.89 -36.26
C LEU A 291 -8.24 -7.29 -35.85
N GLN A 292 -6.95 -7.40 -35.52
CA GLN A 292 -6.33 -8.64 -35.07
C GLN A 292 -6.93 -9.11 -33.74
N ALA A 293 -7.11 -8.16 -32.81
CA ALA A 293 -7.70 -8.41 -31.51
C ALA A 293 -9.13 -8.98 -31.64
N PHE A 294 -9.97 -8.34 -32.44
CA PHE A 294 -11.35 -8.79 -32.70
C PHE A 294 -11.40 -10.17 -33.34
N THR A 295 -10.57 -10.41 -34.36
CA THR A 295 -10.57 -11.67 -35.11
C THR A 295 -10.11 -12.84 -34.26
N ILE A 296 -8.98 -12.69 -33.54
CA ILE A 296 -8.44 -13.75 -32.69
C ILE A 296 -9.36 -14.03 -31.51
N ALA A 297 -10.02 -13.03 -30.93
CA ALA A 297 -11.01 -13.26 -29.87
C ALA A 297 -12.15 -14.19 -30.33
N GLY A 298 -12.51 -14.18 -31.61
CA GLY A 298 -13.50 -15.09 -32.20
C GLY A 298 -12.97 -16.46 -32.60
N LEU A 299 -11.70 -16.57 -33.01
CA LEU A 299 -11.12 -17.84 -33.48
C LEU A 299 -10.44 -18.65 -32.38
N ALA A 300 -9.93 -17.98 -31.35
CA ALA A 300 -9.30 -18.60 -30.19
C ALA A 300 -10.29 -18.84 -29.04
N GLY A 301 -11.51 -18.31 -29.12
CA GLY A 301 -12.54 -18.48 -28.11
C GLY A 301 -13.94 -18.36 -28.71
N ASN A 302 -14.94 -18.10 -27.90
CA ASN A 302 -16.33 -17.98 -28.35
C ASN A 302 -16.94 -16.58 -28.13
N THR A 303 -16.10 -15.53 -28.14
CA THR A 303 -16.51 -14.12 -27.96
C THR A 303 -17.74 -13.77 -28.78
N TRP A 304 -17.74 -14.14 -30.07
CA TRP A 304 -18.75 -13.80 -31.05
C TRP A 304 -19.68 -14.97 -31.39
N SER A 305 -19.98 -15.84 -30.41
CA SER A 305 -20.91 -16.96 -30.60
C SER A 305 -22.36 -16.54 -30.34
N GLU A 306 -23.31 -17.35 -30.83
CA GLU A 306 -24.72 -17.21 -30.45
C GLU A 306 -24.90 -17.67 -29.01
N THR A 307 -25.34 -16.76 -28.14
CA THR A 307 -25.66 -17.07 -26.74
C THR A 307 -27.00 -17.81 -26.67
N THR A 308 -27.02 -18.99 -26.06
CA THR A 308 -28.27 -19.64 -25.68
C THR A 308 -28.99 -18.74 -24.66
N PRO A 309 -30.27 -18.39 -24.87
CA PRO A 309 -31.02 -17.60 -23.90
C PRO A 309 -31.03 -18.33 -22.53
N GLY A 310 -30.57 -17.67 -21.46
CA GLY A 310 -30.89 -18.07 -20.09
C GLY A 310 -29.76 -18.53 -19.14
N LEU A 311 -28.46 -18.40 -19.48
CA LEU A 311 -27.36 -18.84 -18.59
C LEU A 311 -26.44 -17.74 -18.03
N SER A 312 -26.54 -16.51 -18.53
CA SER A 312 -25.97 -15.32 -17.87
C SER A 312 -27.08 -14.26 -17.82
N GLY A 313 -27.21 -13.54 -16.71
CA GLY A 313 -28.21 -12.47 -16.54
C GLY A 313 -27.99 -11.23 -17.43
N SER A 314 -27.36 -11.38 -18.59
CA SER A 314 -27.30 -10.40 -19.66
C SER A 314 -28.25 -10.84 -20.77
N ASP A 315 -29.10 -9.90 -21.20
CA ASP A 315 -30.16 -10.12 -22.19
C ASP A 315 -29.73 -10.99 -23.38
N PRO A 316 -30.66 -11.78 -23.97
CA PRO A 316 -30.41 -12.48 -25.21
C PRO A 316 -30.15 -11.49 -26.35
N GLY A 317 -28.89 -11.12 -26.61
CA GLY A 317 -28.58 -10.21 -27.72
C GLY A 317 -27.15 -9.66 -27.89
N ASP A 318 -26.25 -9.85 -26.92
CA ASP A 318 -24.96 -9.14 -26.89
C ASP A 318 -23.75 -10.00 -27.39
N TYR A 319 -22.63 -10.06 -26.65
CA TYR A 319 -21.43 -10.87 -26.93
C TYR A 319 -20.82 -11.41 -25.63
N ARG A 320 -19.90 -12.37 -25.74
CA ARG A 320 -19.19 -12.94 -24.58
C ARG A 320 -17.92 -12.16 -24.26
N TRP A 321 -17.81 -11.56 -23.08
CA TRP A 321 -16.67 -10.69 -22.73
C TRP A 321 -15.46 -11.46 -22.18
N TYR A 322 -15.66 -12.65 -21.58
CA TYR A 322 -14.58 -13.38 -20.91
C TYR A 322 -13.42 -13.76 -21.84
N PRO A 323 -13.64 -14.26 -23.07
CA PRO A 323 -12.52 -14.63 -23.94
C PRO A 323 -11.64 -13.42 -24.34
N LEU A 324 -12.20 -12.21 -24.44
CA LEU A 324 -11.41 -10.97 -24.62
C LEU A 324 -10.51 -10.69 -23.41
N SER A 325 -11.01 -10.96 -22.19
CA SER A 325 -10.23 -10.78 -20.97
C SER A 325 -9.09 -11.79 -20.85
N CYS A 326 -9.33 -13.07 -21.21
CA CYS A 326 -8.28 -14.09 -21.30
C CYS A 326 -7.23 -13.69 -22.32
N PHE A 327 -7.65 -13.24 -23.50
CA PHE A 327 -6.72 -12.81 -24.53
C PHE A 327 -5.84 -11.64 -24.06
N LYS A 328 -6.42 -10.68 -23.33
CA LYS A 328 -5.69 -9.58 -22.72
C LYS A 328 -4.71 -10.04 -21.64
N ALA A 329 -4.97 -11.15 -20.94
CA ALA A 329 -4.06 -11.74 -19.96
C ALA A 329 -2.89 -12.51 -20.61
N VAL A 330 -3.13 -13.15 -21.76
CA VAL A 330 -2.12 -13.95 -22.49
C VAL A 330 -1.19 -13.09 -23.35
N GLY A 331 -1.67 -11.92 -23.79
CA GLY A 331 -0.95 -11.05 -24.72
C GLY A 331 0.35 -10.45 -24.17
N ASN A 332 1.46 -11.18 -24.28
CA ASN A 332 2.75 -10.82 -23.66
C ASN A 332 3.88 -10.49 -24.67
N THR A 333 3.62 -10.26 -25.96
CA THR A 333 4.71 -10.11 -26.95
C THR A 333 4.61 -8.90 -27.87
N GLN A 334 3.46 -8.21 -27.96
CA GLN A 334 3.29 -7.08 -28.88
C GLN A 334 2.82 -5.82 -28.13
N ASN A 335 3.67 -4.79 -28.11
CA ASN A 335 3.29 -3.43 -27.75
C ASN A 335 2.02 -3.08 -28.55
N ASN A 336 0.96 -2.59 -27.89
CA ASN A 336 -0.34 -2.16 -28.44
C ASN A 336 -1.51 -3.17 -28.44
N LEU A 337 -1.29 -4.45 -28.09
CA LEU A 337 -2.40 -5.43 -28.09
C LEU A 337 -3.47 -5.11 -27.02
N THR A 338 -3.06 -4.79 -25.80
CA THR A 338 -3.98 -4.49 -24.69
C THR A 338 -4.90 -3.30 -24.99
N SER A 339 -4.34 -2.21 -25.51
CA SER A 339 -5.09 -1.02 -25.92
C SER A 339 -6.03 -1.29 -27.09
N SER A 340 -5.65 -2.20 -27.98
CA SER A 340 -6.50 -2.65 -29.08
C SER A 340 -7.68 -3.51 -28.58
N ILE A 341 -7.45 -4.42 -27.63
CA ILE A 341 -8.52 -5.22 -27.00
C ILE A 341 -9.50 -4.31 -26.25
N ASN A 342 -9.01 -3.33 -25.50
CA ASN A 342 -9.86 -2.35 -24.82
C ASN A 342 -10.72 -1.55 -25.82
N ALA A 343 -10.15 -1.18 -26.98
CA ALA A 343 -10.90 -0.49 -28.02
C ALA A 343 -11.98 -1.39 -28.64
N VAL A 344 -11.67 -2.66 -28.91
CA VAL A 344 -12.64 -3.65 -29.41
C VAL A 344 -13.79 -3.83 -28.42
N TYR A 345 -13.51 -3.97 -27.13
CA TYR A 345 -14.53 -4.04 -26.09
C TYR A 345 -15.45 -2.82 -26.14
N ARG A 346 -14.88 -1.60 -26.14
CA ARG A 346 -15.67 -0.36 -26.21
C ARG A 346 -16.57 -0.30 -27.45
N ILE A 347 -16.03 -0.62 -28.63
CA ILE A 347 -16.79 -0.60 -29.89
C ILE A 347 -17.92 -1.64 -29.84
N ALA A 348 -17.67 -2.82 -29.28
CA ALA A 348 -18.70 -3.86 -29.11
C ALA A 348 -19.80 -3.40 -28.14
N THR A 349 -19.44 -2.89 -26.96
CA THR A 349 -20.41 -2.40 -25.96
C THR A 349 -21.30 -1.29 -26.54
N GLU A 350 -20.69 -0.31 -27.21
CA GLU A 350 -21.40 0.79 -27.88
C GLU A 350 -22.29 0.29 -29.02
N HIS A 351 -21.86 -0.74 -29.77
CA HIS A 351 -22.65 -1.31 -30.86
C HIS A 351 -23.97 -1.91 -30.37
N PHE A 352 -23.97 -2.53 -29.20
CA PHE A 352 -25.18 -3.12 -28.59
C PHE A 352 -25.97 -2.13 -27.71
N GLY A 353 -25.60 -0.85 -27.70
CA GLY A 353 -26.39 0.22 -27.06
C GLY A 353 -26.20 0.38 -25.55
N PHE A 354 -25.17 -0.24 -24.98
CA PHE A 354 -24.84 -0.11 -23.56
C PHE A 354 -23.85 1.04 -23.32
N ASP A 355 -23.99 1.77 -22.20
CA ASP A 355 -22.90 2.62 -21.71
C ASP A 355 -21.81 1.70 -21.13
N TYR A 356 -20.57 1.98 -21.50
CA TYR A 356 -19.41 1.21 -21.06
C TYR A 356 -19.28 1.21 -19.53
N GLY A 357 -19.69 2.27 -18.83
CA GLY A 357 -19.58 2.34 -17.37
C GLY A 357 -20.59 1.49 -16.59
N GLU A 358 -21.68 1.06 -17.22
CA GLU A 358 -22.80 0.39 -16.54
C GLU A 358 -22.60 -1.13 -16.39
N ARG A 359 -21.70 -1.72 -17.20
CA ARG A 359 -21.42 -3.16 -17.18
C ARG A 359 -20.45 -3.53 -16.07
N GLN A 360 -20.73 -4.62 -15.36
CA GLN A 360 -19.93 -5.05 -14.21
C GLN A 360 -18.47 -5.37 -14.59
N GLU A 361 -18.24 -5.93 -15.77
CA GLU A 361 -16.93 -6.33 -16.27
C GLU A 361 -16.14 -5.17 -16.90
N SER A 362 -16.77 -4.01 -17.12
CA SER A 362 -16.18 -2.87 -17.84
C SER A 362 -14.85 -2.43 -17.24
N ALA A 363 -14.73 -2.58 -15.93
CA ALA A 363 -13.55 -2.33 -15.14
C ALA A 363 -12.31 -3.07 -15.70
N LEU A 364 -12.47 -4.29 -16.23
CA LEU A 364 -11.39 -5.10 -16.83
C LEU A 364 -10.81 -4.45 -18.10
N PHE A 365 -11.56 -3.60 -18.79
CA PHE A 365 -11.21 -3.04 -20.10
C PHE A 365 -11.01 -1.51 -20.07
N LEU A 366 -11.70 -0.78 -19.18
CA LEU A 366 -11.69 0.68 -19.13
C LEU A 366 -10.42 1.27 -18.50
N HIS A 367 -9.73 0.50 -17.67
CA HIS A 367 -8.53 0.95 -16.97
C HIS A 367 -7.28 0.26 -17.52
N THR A 368 -6.10 0.84 -17.26
CA THR A 368 -4.78 0.26 -17.56
C THR A 368 -4.47 -0.96 -16.67
N MET A 369 -5.47 -1.81 -16.42
CA MET A 369 -5.35 -3.06 -15.71
C MET A 369 -4.51 -4.02 -16.54
N ARG A 370 -3.36 -4.37 -15.97
CA ARG A 370 -2.42 -5.36 -16.48
C ARG A 370 -2.86 -6.75 -16.01
N LEU A 371 -3.70 -7.40 -16.82
CA LEU A 371 -4.26 -8.73 -16.54
C LEU A 371 -3.20 -9.84 -16.58
N ASP A 372 -2.13 -9.65 -17.34
CA ASP A 372 -0.91 -10.49 -17.33
C ASP A 372 -0.36 -10.74 -15.91
N LYS A 373 -0.40 -9.71 -15.04
CA LYS A 373 0.14 -9.79 -13.67
C LYS A 373 -0.82 -10.38 -12.63
N SER A 374 -2.13 -10.33 -12.89
CA SER A 374 -3.16 -10.65 -11.89
C SER A 374 -4.05 -11.83 -12.28
N GLY A 375 -4.02 -12.25 -13.55
CA GLY A 375 -4.97 -13.19 -14.11
C GLY A 375 -6.38 -12.62 -14.20
N VAL A 376 -7.26 -13.27 -14.94
CA VAL A 376 -8.70 -12.94 -14.93
C VAL A 376 -9.32 -13.47 -13.64
N ASP A 377 -9.12 -14.76 -13.35
CA ASP A 377 -9.66 -15.44 -12.17
C ASP A 377 -8.67 -15.47 -10.99
N ALA A 378 -9.20 -15.56 -9.77
CA ALA A 378 -8.35 -15.77 -8.59
C ALA A 378 -7.55 -17.07 -8.74
N PHE A 379 -6.29 -17.07 -8.31
CA PHE A 379 -5.40 -18.23 -8.42
C PHE A 379 -5.14 -18.66 -9.89
N ASN A 380 -5.27 -17.76 -10.88
CA ASN A 380 -5.16 -18.13 -12.31
C ASN A 380 -3.86 -18.86 -12.70
N TRP A 381 -2.78 -18.66 -11.95
CA TRP A 381 -1.51 -19.34 -12.20
C TRP A 381 -1.64 -20.88 -12.11
N THR A 382 -2.64 -21.42 -11.40
CA THR A 382 -2.87 -22.86 -11.33
C THR A 382 -3.46 -23.44 -12.62
N ASN A 383 -4.25 -22.65 -13.34
CA ASN A 383 -4.86 -23.04 -14.61
C ASN A 383 -3.96 -22.67 -15.79
N SER A 384 -3.20 -21.60 -15.66
CA SER A 384 -2.45 -20.99 -16.77
C SER A 384 -1.15 -20.37 -16.24
N PRO A 385 -0.15 -21.23 -15.94
CA PRO A 385 1.12 -20.80 -15.36
C PRO A 385 1.91 -19.99 -16.40
N THR A 386 2.32 -18.78 -16.02
CA THR A 386 3.22 -17.92 -16.80
C THR A 386 4.40 -17.51 -15.91
N PRO A 387 5.59 -17.21 -16.48
CA PRO A 387 6.74 -16.78 -15.68
C PRO A 387 6.47 -15.56 -14.77
N GLN A 388 5.49 -14.74 -15.13
CA GLN A 388 5.10 -13.56 -14.37
C GLN A 388 4.19 -13.89 -13.19
N ASN A 389 3.19 -14.77 -13.39
CA ASN A 389 2.21 -15.11 -12.35
C ASN A 389 2.71 -16.23 -11.39
N THR A 390 3.67 -17.07 -11.81
CA THR A 390 4.30 -18.10 -10.97
C THR A 390 5.53 -17.60 -10.21
N ARG A 391 5.89 -16.32 -10.29
CA ARG A 391 7.14 -15.78 -9.69
C ARG A 391 7.30 -16.08 -8.19
N LEU A 392 6.20 -16.14 -7.43
CA LEU A 392 6.25 -16.54 -6.02
C LEU A 392 6.45 -18.05 -5.87
N ALA A 393 5.69 -18.85 -6.61
CA ALA A 393 5.79 -20.31 -6.61
C ALA A 393 7.20 -20.77 -7.01
N THR A 394 7.72 -20.27 -8.14
CA THR A 394 9.08 -20.54 -8.63
C THR A 394 10.15 -20.17 -7.60
N ARG A 395 9.96 -19.09 -6.84
CA ARG A 395 10.91 -18.69 -5.79
C ARG A 395 10.89 -19.64 -4.60
N LEU A 396 9.71 -20.08 -4.18
CA LEU A 396 9.55 -20.95 -3.00
C LEU A 396 9.89 -22.40 -3.32
N LEU A 397 9.55 -22.89 -4.52
CA LEU A 397 9.84 -24.26 -4.96
C LEU A 397 11.27 -24.43 -5.50
N GLY A 398 11.92 -23.34 -5.91
CA GLY A 398 13.27 -23.36 -6.48
C GLY A 398 13.33 -23.72 -7.97
N GLU A 399 12.22 -24.11 -8.58
CA GLU A 399 12.13 -24.52 -9.99
C GLU A 399 11.01 -23.79 -10.75
N PRO A 400 11.14 -23.56 -12.08
CA PRO A 400 10.10 -22.93 -12.88
C PRO A 400 8.83 -23.79 -12.94
N VAL A 401 7.71 -23.23 -12.47
CA VAL A 401 6.40 -23.91 -12.57
C VAL A 401 5.84 -23.75 -13.98
N THR A 402 5.88 -24.84 -14.76
CA THR A 402 5.29 -24.95 -16.11
C THR A 402 4.03 -25.81 -16.14
N GLU A 403 3.95 -26.82 -15.27
CA GLU A 403 2.78 -27.69 -15.12
C GLU A 403 2.34 -27.69 -13.65
N VAL A 404 1.03 -27.80 -13.42
CA VAL A 404 0.42 -27.73 -12.08
C VAL A 404 -0.40 -28.99 -11.86
N PRO A 405 -0.17 -29.76 -10.77
CA PRO A 405 -0.88 -31.00 -10.49
C PRO A 405 -2.40 -30.86 -10.39
N PRO A 406 -3.19 -31.91 -10.74
CA PRO A 406 -4.65 -31.87 -10.70
C PRO A 406 -5.23 -31.53 -9.32
N HIS A 407 -4.64 -32.05 -8.23
CA HIS A 407 -5.13 -31.80 -6.86
C HIS A 407 -5.03 -30.32 -6.49
N VAL A 408 -3.94 -29.63 -6.88
CA VAL A 408 -3.75 -28.19 -6.64
C VAL A 408 -4.77 -27.36 -7.41
N ARG A 409 -5.10 -27.75 -8.65
CA ARG A 409 -6.13 -27.08 -9.45
C ARG A 409 -7.52 -27.24 -8.85
N ASN A 410 -7.83 -28.43 -8.32
CA ASN A 410 -9.09 -28.68 -7.61
C ASN A 410 -9.21 -27.80 -6.37
N TRP A 411 -8.14 -27.71 -5.56
CA TRP A 411 -8.07 -26.79 -4.43
C TRP A 411 -8.24 -25.33 -4.83
N ALA A 412 -7.59 -24.89 -5.91
CA ALA A 412 -7.73 -23.52 -6.40
C ALA A 412 -9.18 -23.21 -6.82
N ARG A 413 -9.89 -24.18 -7.43
CA ARG A 413 -11.31 -24.06 -7.78
C ARG A 413 -12.18 -23.96 -6.53
N GLU A 414 -11.93 -24.80 -5.53
CA GLU A 414 -12.65 -24.77 -4.26
C GLU A 414 -12.43 -23.46 -3.51
N LEU A 415 -11.19 -23.02 -3.35
CA LEU A 415 -10.86 -21.73 -2.73
C LEU A 415 -11.50 -20.56 -3.48
N ARG A 416 -11.49 -20.58 -4.83
CA ARG A 416 -12.13 -19.55 -5.67
C ARG A 416 -13.63 -19.44 -5.37
N SER A 417 -14.33 -20.56 -5.24
CA SER A 417 -15.76 -20.58 -4.91
C SER A 417 -16.09 -19.96 -3.54
N MET A 418 -15.13 -19.89 -2.63
CA MET A 418 -15.32 -19.37 -1.28
C MET A 418 -14.87 -17.92 -1.09
N LEU A 419 -14.16 -17.32 -2.05
CA LEU A 419 -13.61 -15.97 -1.89
C LEU A 419 -14.67 -14.92 -1.60
N THR A 420 -15.89 -15.09 -2.12
CA THR A 420 -17.04 -14.22 -1.85
C THR A 420 -17.48 -14.27 -0.39
N LEU A 421 -17.34 -15.43 0.28
CA LEU A 421 -17.71 -15.64 1.68
C LEU A 421 -16.76 -14.93 2.66
N PHE A 422 -15.55 -14.54 2.23
CA PHE A 422 -14.63 -13.79 3.09
C PHE A 422 -15.15 -12.40 3.44
N ASP A 423 -16.03 -11.86 2.59
CA ASP A 423 -16.68 -10.57 2.73
C ASP A 423 -15.68 -9.47 3.09
N VAL A 424 -14.72 -9.19 2.20
CA VAL A 424 -13.66 -8.18 2.39
C VAL A 424 -13.67 -7.17 1.24
N GLN A 425 -13.27 -5.92 1.51
CA GLN A 425 -13.14 -4.87 0.49
C GLN A 425 -12.18 -5.29 -0.63
N ALA A 426 -10.98 -5.78 -0.29
CA ALA A 426 -9.99 -6.22 -1.29
C ALA A 426 -9.56 -7.66 -1.01
N ILE A 427 -9.90 -8.58 -1.91
CA ILE A 427 -9.58 -10.00 -1.73
C ILE A 427 -8.09 -10.29 -1.93
N LYS A 428 -7.35 -9.39 -2.59
CA LYS A 428 -5.97 -9.65 -3.00
C LYS A 428 -5.06 -10.11 -1.85
N GLN A 429 -5.24 -9.57 -0.66
CA GLN A 429 -4.45 -10.01 0.51
C GLN A 429 -4.81 -11.43 0.96
N VAL A 430 -6.08 -11.82 0.82
CA VAL A 430 -6.57 -13.18 1.07
C VAL A 430 -6.03 -14.12 -0.01
N GLU A 431 -6.13 -13.74 -1.28
CA GLU A 431 -5.59 -14.50 -2.41
C GLU A 431 -4.07 -14.68 -2.30
N ASP A 432 -3.31 -13.61 -2.03
CA ASP A 432 -1.84 -13.66 -1.84
C ASP A 432 -1.43 -14.57 -0.68
N ALA A 433 -2.28 -14.68 0.35
CA ALA A 433 -2.07 -15.54 1.51
C ALA A 433 -2.40 -17.01 1.18
N LEU A 434 -3.54 -17.27 0.55
CA LEU A 434 -3.99 -18.61 0.15
C LEU A 434 -3.16 -19.18 -1.02
N ASN A 435 -2.54 -18.33 -1.84
CA ASN A 435 -1.54 -18.75 -2.83
C ASN A 435 -0.39 -19.53 -2.18
N ILE A 436 0.02 -19.16 -0.96
CA ILE A 436 1.11 -19.84 -0.25
C ILE A 436 0.70 -21.26 0.15
N TRP A 437 -0.58 -21.45 0.52
CA TRP A 437 -1.16 -22.78 0.75
C TRP A 437 -1.16 -23.63 -0.52
N LEU A 438 -1.60 -23.08 -1.65
CA LEU A 438 -1.57 -23.78 -2.93
C LEU A 438 -0.15 -24.17 -3.36
N ILE A 439 0.84 -23.32 -3.09
CA ILE A 439 2.26 -23.61 -3.38
C ILE A 439 2.78 -24.73 -2.47
N TYR A 440 2.41 -24.75 -1.19
CA TYR A 440 2.72 -25.86 -0.29
C TYR A 440 2.11 -27.19 -0.77
N LEU A 441 0.87 -27.18 -1.27
CA LEU A 441 0.26 -28.39 -1.82
C LEU A 441 0.99 -28.96 -3.05
N MET A 442 1.81 -28.15 -3.74
CA MET A 442 2.67 -28.64 -4.81
C MET A 442 3.86 -29.47 -4.30
N THR A 443 4.22 -29.36 -3.01
CA THR A 443 5.30 -30.15 -2.41
C THR A 443 4.84 -31.54 -1.93
N LEU A 444 3.54 -31.82 -2.01
CA LEU A 444 2.93 -33.08 -1.59
C LEU A 444 2.56 -33.93 -2.80
N GLU A 445 2.68 -35.25 -2.65
CA GLU A 445 2.17 -36.20 -3.64
C GLU A 445 0.63 -36.20 -3.64
N PRO A 446 -0.03 -36.56 -4.76
CA PRO A 446 -1.50 -36.53 -4.88
C PRO A 446 -2.24 -37.37 -3.82
N GLU A 447 -1.62 -38.44 -3.32
CA GLU A 447 -2.17 -39.31 -2.28
C GLU A 447 -2.00 -38.74 -0.86
N GLU A 448 -0.99 -37.89 -0.66
CA GLU A 448 -0.67 -37.25 0.62
C GLU A 448 -1.41 -35.92 0.80
N ALA A 449 -1.76 -35.24 -0.29
CA ALA A 449 -2.47 -33.97 -0.25
C ALA A 449 -3.93 -34.16 0.22
N PRO A 450 -4.46 -33.27 1.09
CA PRO A 450 -5.88 -33.28 1.43
C PRO A 450 -6.71 -33.07 0.15
N ARG A 451 -7.91 -33.65 0.09
CA ARG A 451 -8.80 -33.54 -1.08
C ARG A 451 -9.74 -32.34 -1.01
N ASP A 452 -10.10 -31.94 0.20
CA ASP A 452 -11.09 -30.92 0.55
C ASP A 452 -10.79 -30.36 1.96
N PHE A 453 -11.57 -29.39 2.44
CA PHE A 453 -11.39 -28.83 3.79
C PHE A 453 -11.53 -29.88 4.90
N ARG A 454 -12.48 -30.81 4.81
CA ARG A 454 -12.72 -31.83 5.85
C ARG A 454 -11.57 -32.82 6.00
N SER A 455 -10.84 -33.10 4.92
CA SER A 455 -9.69 -34.00 4.93
C SER A 455 -8.41 -33.33 5.44
N ILE A 456 -8.42 -32.04 5.81
CA ILE A 456 -7.28 -31.38 6.43
C ILE A 456 -7.03 -31.96 7.84
N LYS A 457 -5.93 -32.71 7.99
CA LYS A 457 -5.48 -33.23 9.28
C LYS A 457 -4.34 -32.39 9.83
N ARG A 458 -4.48 -31.93 11.07
CA ARG A 458 -3.48 -31.08 11.76
C ARG A 458 -2.05 -31.64 11.67
N ARG A 459 -1.84 -32.88 12.10
CA ARG A 459 -0.51 -33.53 12.12
C ARG A 459 0.09 -33.82 10.73
N LEU A 460 -0.75 -33.98 9.71
CA LEU A 460 -0.24 -34.30 8.37
C LEU A 460 0.01 -33.04 7.54
N HIS A 461 -0.88 -32.04 7.65
CA HIS A 461 -0.90 -30.91 6.71
C HIS A 461 -0.61 -29.56 7.36
N ILE A 462 -0.94 -29.34 8.65
CA ILE A 462 -0.83 -28.01 9.28
C ILE A 462 0.43 -27.90 10.12
N HIS A 463 0.51 -28.64 11.23
CA HIS A 463 1.60 -28.60 12.17
C HIS A 463 1.63 -29.89 12.99
N ASP A 464 2.77 -30.56 12.98
CA ASP A 464 3.04 -31.70 13.86
C ASP A 464 3.91 -31.26 15.03
N MET A 465 3.28 -31.06 16.20
CA MET A 465 3.95 -30.61 17.43
C MET A 465 5.01 -31.58 17.96
N ARG A 466 5.08 -32.81 17.41
CA ARG A 466 6.10 -33.80 17.75
C ARG A 466 7.32 -33.74 16.85
N ASP A 467 7.29 -32.91 15.81
CA ASP A 467 8.31 -32.80 14.77
C ASP A 467 8.63 -34.14 14.07
N GLU A 468 7.69 -35.11 14.06
CA GLU A 468 7.87 -36.39 13.37
C GLU A 468 7.63 -36.22 11.86
N ASN A 469 6.69 -35.35 11.48
CA ASN A 469 6.40 -34.99 10.09
C ASN A 469 6.92 -33.59 9.72
N LEU A 470 7.99 -33.55 8.92
CA LEU A 470 8.60 -32.30 8.43
C LEU A 470 7.92 -31.73 7.17
N ARG A 471 6.92 -32.41 6.60
CA ARG A 471 6.21 -31.99 5.39
C ARG A 471 4.90 -31.28 5.72
N THR A 472 4.87 -30.45 6.76
CA THR A 472 3.68 -29.69 7.18
C THR A 472 3.73 -28.23 6.70
N PHE A 473 2.57 -27.57 6.65
CA PHE A 473 2.49 -26.18 6.21
C PHE A 473 3.24 -25.23 7.14
N TYR A 474 3.21 -25.44 8.45
CA TYR A 474 3.99 -24.67 9.40
C TYR A 474 5.50 -24.77 9.11
N VAL A 475 6.03 -25.98 8.89
CA VAL A 475 7.45 -26.17 8.56
C VAL A 475 7.80 -25.50 7.22
N PHE A 476 6.94 -25.61 6.21
CA PHE A 476 7.10 -24.89 4.94
C PHE A 476 7.14 -23.37 5.15
N LEU A 477 6.21 -22.82 5.93
CA LEU A 477 6.19 -21.39 6.23
C LEU A 477 7.43 -20.95 7.03
N ASN A 478 7.86 -21.75 8.00
CA ASN A 478 9.04 -21.48 8.81
C ASN A 478 10.35 -21.58 8.01
N ALA A 479 10.40 -22.37 6.93
CA ALA A 479 11.57 -22.43 6.06
C ALA A 479 11.74 -21.15 5.21
N PHE A 480 10.64 -20.56 4.73
CA PHE A 480 10.67 -19.46 3.76
C PHE A 480 10.32 -18.08 4.31
N PHE A 481 9.64 -17.99 5.45
CA PHE A 481 9.08 -16.75 5.99
C PHE A 481 9.56 -16.47 7.42
N THR A 482 10.86 -16.38 7.66
CA THR A 482 11.43 -16.02 8.97
C THR A 482 11.72 -14.52 9.11
N GLY A 483 11.98 -14.07 10.35
CA GLY A 483 12.38 -12.70 10.68
C GLY A 483 11.38 -11.65 10.17
N LYS A 484 11.85 -10.71 9.34
CA LYS A 484 11.04 -9.61 8.77
C LYS A 484 9.86 -10.06 7.90
N SER A 485 9.86 -11.31 7.43
CA SER A 485 8.82 -11.83 6.54
C SER A 485 7.78 -12.73 7.23
N ALA A 486 7.95 -12.98 8.54
CA ALA A 486 7.05 -13.82 9.35
C ALA A 486 5.59 -13.35 9.32
N ASP A 487 5.33 -12.05 9.25
CA ASP A 487 3.97 -11.50 9.12
C ASP A 487 3.23 -12.00 7.88
N ARG A 488 3.96 -12.30 6.80
CA ARG A 488 3.36 -12.86 5.59
C ARG A 488 2.98 -14.32 5.77
N GLY A 489 3.83 -15.12 6.40
CA GLY A 489 3.54 -16.51 6.74
C GLY A 489 2.39 -16.62 7.75
N ASN A 490 2.40 -15.80 8.80
CA ASN A 490 1.33 -15.71 9.79
C ASN A 490 -0.01 -15.32 9.16
N ARG A 491 0.00 -14.41 8.18
CA ARG A 491 -1.22 -14.08 7.43
C ARG A 491 -1.71 -15.27 6.60
N ALA A 492 -0.82 -16.06 5.99
CA ALA A 492 -1.19 -17.28 5.28
C ALA A 492 -1.92 -18.27 6.19
N MET A 493 -1.36 -18.53 7.37
CA MET A 493 -1.95 -19.41 8.38
C MET A 493 -3.32 -18.90 8.86
N GLN A 494 -3.45 -17.60 9.16
CA GLN A 494 -4.71 -17.00 9.58
C GLN A 494 -5.80 -17.02 8.50
N GLN A 495 -5.46 -16.75 7.24
CA GLN A 495 -6.44 -16.79 6.15
C GLN A 495 -6.88 -18.22 5.84
N LEU A 496 -5.99 -19.22 5.97
CA LEU A 496 -6.36 -20.63 5.88
C LEU A 496 -7.33 -21.04 6.99
N ARG A 497 -7.06 -20.64 8.24
CA ARG A 497 -7.97 -20.86 9.38
C ARG A 497 -9.37 -20.28 9.11
N LYS A 498 -9.43 -19.04 8.60
CA LYS A 498 -10.68 -18.37 8.23
C LYS A 498 -11.38 -19.10 7.06
N ALA A 499 -10.62 -19.55 6.06
CA ALA A 499 -11.15 -20.34 4.94
C ALA A 499 -11.84 -21.63 5.42
N PHE A 500 -11.19 -22.37 6.33
CA PHE A 500 -11.74 -23.58 6.93
C PHE A 500 -13.05 -23.31 7.66
N HIS A 501 -13.11 -22.26 8.47
CA HIS A 501 -14.34 -21.89 9.17
C HIS A 501 -15.48 -21.55 8.21
N LEU A 502 -15.20 -20.77 7.15
CA LEU A 502 -16.21 -20.44 6.14
C LEU A 502 -16.68 -21.67 5.36
N ALA A 503 -15.78 -22.61 5.05
CA ALA A 503 -16.11 -23.90 4.44
C ALA A 503 -17.01 -24.74 5.37
N ALA A 504 -16.68 -24.78 6.66
CA ALA A 504 -17.44 -25.50 7.67
C ALA A 504 -18.90 -25.02 7.75
N VAL A 505 -19.10 -23.70 7.67
CA VAL A 505 -20.44 -23.08 7.62
C VAL A 505 -21.16 -23.42 6.32
N ARG A 506 -20.49 -23.27 5.16
CA ARG A 506 -21.10 -23.52 3.84
C ARG A 506 -21.54 -24.98 3.67
N ASP A 507 -20.69 -25.91 4.07
CA ASP A 507 -20.88 -27.34 3.82
C ASP A 507 -21.44 -28.09 5.05
N GLY A 508 -21.78 -27.39 6.13
CA GLY A 508 -22.47 -27.94 7.30
C GLY A 508 -21.63 -28.88 8.17
N PHE A 509 -20.34 -28.58 8.40
CA PHE A 509 -19.44 -29.32 9.30
C PHE A 509 -18.85 -28.47 10.44
N GLU A 510 -19.59 -27.46 10.90
CA GLU A 510 -19.19 -26.54 11.97
C GLU A 510 -18.82 -27.20 13.31
N GLY A 511 -19.21 -28.46 13.52
CA GLY A 511 -18.89 -29.23 14.73
C GLY A 511 -17.49 -29.85 14.75
N GLU A 512 -16.70 -29.74 13.68
CA GLU A 512 -15.31 -30.21 13.65
C GLU A 512 -14.34 -29.12 14.10
N ASP A 513 -13.34 -29.50 14.91
CA ASP A 513 -12.31 -28.58 15.38
C ASP A 513 -11.46 -28.07 14.22
N ASN A 514 -11.20 -26.75 14.23
CA ASN A 514 -10.34 -26.15 13.22
C ASN A 514 -8.91 -26.70 13.37
N PRO A 515 -8.29 -27.26 12.30
CA PRO A 515 -6.98 -27.87 12.40
C PRO A 515 -5.85 -26.86 12.63
N VAL A 516 -6.11 -25.56 12.50
CA VAL A 516 -5.17 -24.46 12.74
C VAL A 516 -5.40 -23.82 14.12
N ASP A 517 -4.38 -23.88 14.95
CA ASP A 517 -4.33 -23.36 16.32
C ASP A 517 -3.52 -22.04 16.36
N PRO A 518 -4.16 -20.89 16.67
CA PRO A 518 -3.49 -19.59 16.72
C PRO A 518 -2.34 -19.50 17.72
N ASP A 519 -2.36 -20.28 18.80
CA ASP A 519 -1.36 -20.15 19.86
C ASP A 519 -0.10 -20.97 19.54
N HIS A 520 -0.22 -21.96 18.67
CA HIS A 520 0.85 -22.92 18.37
C HIS A 520 1.34 -22.91 16.91
N ASP A 521 0.56 -22.37 15.96
CA ASP A 521 0.89 -22.43 14.53
C ASP A 521 1.35 -21.10 13.95
N MET A 522 1.61 -20.11 14.80
CA MET A 522 2.09 -18.80 14.40
C MET A 522 3.62 -18.77 14.45
N LEU A 523 4.23 -18.33 13.35
CA LEU A 523 5.67 -18.08 13.27
C LEU A 523 6.08 -16.98 14.24
N THR A 524 7.11 -17.26 15.02
CA THR A 524 7.73 -16.30 15.93
C THR A 524 8.33 -15.16 15.13
N ARG A 525 8.00 -13.92 15.49
CA ARG A 525 8.81 -12.76 15.08
C ARG A 525 10.08 -12.82 15.91
N GLU A 526 11.27 -12.70 15.31
CA GLU A 526 12.44 -12.29 16.10
C GLU A 526 11.99 -11.10 16.94
N ASP A 527 12.16 -11.21 18.26
CA ASP A 527 11.57 -10.33 19.26
C ASP A 527 12.13 -8.91 19.12
N VAL A 528 11.59 -8.20 18.14
CA VAL A 528 11.54 -6.76 18.08
C VAL A 528 10.18 -6.38 18.67
N ARG A 529 9.96 -6.73 19.95
CA ARG A 529 9.11 -5.89 20.82
C ARG A 529 9.81 -4.54 21.06
N ARG A 530 10.25 -3.87 20.00
CA ARG A 530 10.30 -2.41 20.03
C ARG A 530 8.83 -2.01 20.16
N LEU A 531 8.47 -1.36 21.26
CA LEU A 531 7.21 -0.65 21.50
C LEU A 531 6.62 -0.01 20.23
N ASP A 532 5.97 -0.76 19.33
CA ASP A 532 5.43 -0.35 18.02
C ASP A 532 6.02 0.97 17.44
N VAL A 533 7.35 1.10 17.46
CA VAL A 533 8.00 2.35 17.08
C VAL A 533 7.98 2.37 15.57
N THR A 534 7.18 3.27 15.00
CA THR A 534 7.18 3.44 13.54
C THR A 534 8.62 3.76 13.10
N PRO A 535 9.25 2.96 12.22
CA PRO A 535 10.65 3.18 11.81
C PRO A 535 10.82 4.41 10.91
N ARG A 536 9.73 5.14 10.64
CA ARG A 536 9.71 6.31 9.76
C ARG A 536 10.20 7.53 10.53
N LYS A 537 11.05 8.31 9.89
CA LYS A 537 11.55 9.58 10.43
C LYS A 537 10.48 10.67 10.23
N ALA A 538 10.32 11.53 11.23
CA ALA A 538 9.58 12.79 11.10
C ALA A 538 10.48 13.81 10.37
N LEU A 539 9.86 14.74 9.65
CA LEU A 539 10.55 15.92 9.14
C LEU A 539 10.74 16.91 10.30
N ASP A 540 11.88 17.59 10.29
CA ASP A 540 12.15 18.71 11.18
C ASP A 540 11.16 19.85 10.87
N LYS A 541 10.82 20.65 11.89
CA LYS A 541 9.77 21.68 11.82
C LYS A 541 10.05 22.68 10.70
N GLU A 542 11.29 23.14 10.56
CA GLU A 542 11.68 24.16 9.58
C GLU A 542 11.54 23.64 8.14
N VAL A 543 11.87 22.36 7.91
CA VAL A 543 11.69 21.70 6.61
C VAL A 543 10.21 21.56 6.28
N TRP A 544 9.39 21.17 7.27
CA TRP A 544 7.94 21.06 7.09
C TRP A 544 7.30 22.41 6.74
N GLU A 545 7.65 23.49 7.44
CA GLU A 545 7.17 24.84 7.15
C GLU A 545 7.61 25.34 5.76
N LEU A 546 8.85 25.04 5.36
CA LEU A 546 9.34 25.37 4.02
C LEU A 546 8.53 24.67 2.93
N LEU A 547 8.22 23.38 3.11
CA LEU A 547 7.40 22.60 2.17
C LEU A 547 5.98 23.15 2.05
N VAL A 548 5.35 23.54 3.16
CA VAL A 548 4.03 24.20 3.17
C VAL A 548 4.09 25.52 2.39
N ARG A 549 5.12 26.33 2.65
CA ARG A 549 5.31 27.63 1.99
C ARG A 549 5.51 27.46 0.48
N LYS A 550 6.42 26.56 0.08
CA LYS A 550 6.74 26.29 -1.34
C LYS A 550 5.52 25.79 -2.11
N ASN A 551 4.73 24.90 -1.51
CA ASN A 551 3.52 24.37 -2.14
C ASN A 551 2.49 25.48 -2.42
N ARG A 552 2.36 26.46 -1.50
CA ARG A 552 1.37 27.55 -1.57
C ARG A 552 1.84 28.81 -2.31
N GLU A 553 3.14 28.92 -2.57
CA GLU A 553 3.76 30.12 -3.13
C GLU A 553 3.11 30.56 -4.46
N ASN A 554 2.81 31.85 -4.58
CA ASN A 554 2.28 32.49 -5.81
C ASN A 554 1.10 31.74 -6.45
N ASP A 555 0.11 31.33 -5.64
CA ASP A 555 -1.06 30.54 -6.07
C ASP A 555 -0.67 29.22 -6.75
N PHE A 556 0.03 28.37 -6.00
CA PHE A 556 0.55 27.07 -6.45
C PHE A 556 1.47 27.18 -7.68
N ALA A 557 2.37 28.17 -7.71
CA ALA A 557 3.28 28.41 -8.83
C ALA A 557 4.13 27.19 -9.18
N PHE A 558 4.58 26.42 -8.19
CA PHE A 558 5.26 25.15 -8.41
C PHE A 558 4.40 24.17 -9.23
N ALA A 559 3.13 23.98 -8.86
CA ALA A 559 2.21 23.10 -9.58
C ALA A 559 1.89 23.62 -10.99
N ARG A 560 1.84 24.95 -11.19
CA ARG A 560 1.63 25.58 -12.50
C ARG A 560 2.81 25.37 -13.45
N GLY A 561 4.03 25.34 -12.93
CA GLY A 561 5.27 25.17 -13.70
C GLY A 561 5.70 23.71 -13.91
N LEU A 562 5.04 22.74 -13.28
CA LEU A 562 5.47 21.34 -13.29
C LEU A 562 5.31 20.66 -14.66
N GLY A 563 6.37 20.00 -15.15
CA GLY A 563 6.36 19.18 -16.36
C GLY A 563 5.98 19.96 -17.63
N ASP A 564 6.72 21.04 -17.91
CA ASP A 564 6.47 22.00 -19.00
C ASP A 564 5.08 22.66 -18.98
N GLY A 565 4.45 22.73 -17.81
CA GLY A 565 3.10 23.28 -17.66
C GLY A 565 2.00 22.40 -18.26
N LYS A 566 2.23 21.09 -18.44
CA LYS A 566 1.22 20.16 -19.00
C LYS A 566 0.56 19.25 -17.97
N GLN A 567 1.09 19.14 -16.76
CA GLN A 567 0.60 18.15 -15.78
C GLN A 567 -0.64 18.57 -14.98
N CYS A 568 -0.82 19.88 -14.77
CA CYS A 568 -1.93 20.46 -14.01
C CYS A 568 -2.81 21.40 -14.87
N TRP A 569 -2.59 21.42 -16.19
CA TRP A 569 -3.33 22.26 -17.12
C TRP A 569 -4.13 21.37 -18.07
N HIS A 570 -5.41 21.69 -18.21
CA HIS A 570 -6.33 20.93 -19.07
C HIS A 570 -7.05 21.87 -20.02
N THR A 571 -7.18 21.47 -21.29
CA THR A 571 -8.08 22.14 -22.24
C THR A 571 -9.45 21.51 -22.09
N LEU A 572 -10.38 22.22 -21.46
CA LEU A 572 -11.70 21.73 -21.08
C LEU A 572 -12.79 22.55 -21.74
N ARG A 573 -13.91 21.89 -22.06
CA ARG A 573 -15.10 22.57 -22.57
C ARG A 573 -15.87 23.15 -21.40
N ASN A 574 -16.08 24.46 -21.42
CA ASN A 574 -16.95 25.14 -20.48
C ASN A 574 -18.40 24.70 -20.72
N THR A 575 -19.07 24.21 -19.68
CA THR A 575 -20.44 23.69 -19.80
C THR A 575 -21.49 24.78 -19.97
N GLU A 576 -21.21 26.01 -19.53
CA GLU A 576 -22.10 27.16 -19.64
C GLU A 576 -21.99 27.85 -21.01
N THR A 577 -20.77 28.07 -21.50
CA THR A 577 -20.53 28.78 -22.78
C THR A 577 -20.37 27.84 -23.97
N GLY A 578 -19.99 26.58 -23.73
CA GLY A 578 -19.73 25.58 -24.77
C GLY A 578 -18.35 25.69 -25.44
N GLU A 579 -17.51 26.68 -25.08
CA GLU A 579 -16.17 26.92 -25.63
C GLU A 579 -15.07 26.13 -24.92
N TYR A 580 -13.92 25.94 -25.57
CA TYR A 580 -12.75 25.29 -24.95
C TYR A 580 -11.80 26.31 -24.32
N GLU A 581 -11.52 26.14 -23.04
CA GLU A 581 -10.62 26.99 -22.26
C GLU A 581 -9.46 26.17 -21.69
N THR A 582 -8.27 26.77 -21.59
CA THR A 582 -7.13 26.15 -20.89
C THR A 582 -7.17 26.54 -19.43
N VAL A 583 -7.47 25.56 -18.57
CA VAL A 583 -7.78 25.75 -17.15
C VAL A 583 -6.72 25.09 -16.29
N PHE A 584 -6.26 25.82 -15.26
CA PHE A 584 -5.39 25.26 -14.22
C PHE A 584 -6.19 24.47 -13.19
N TRP A 585 -5.76 23.25 -12.93
CA TRP A 585 -6.45 22.25 -12.12
C TRP A 585 -5.56 21.78 -10.95
N PRO A 586 -5.65 22.40 -9.77
CA PRO A 586 -4.70 22.19 -8.66
C PRO A 586 -5.00 20.94 -7.81
N ASP A 587 -5.54 19.87 -8.38
CA ASP A 587 -6.02 18.69 -7.64
C ASP A 587 -4.95 18.07 -6.72
N VAL A 588 -3.80 17.67 -7.26
CA VAL A 588 -2.70 17.04 -6.53
C VAL A 588 -2.06 17.98 -5.51
N ALA A 589 -1.99 19.28 -5.82
CA ALA A 589 -1.38 20.29 -4.97
C ALA A 589 -2.22 20.54 -3.71
N VAL A 590 -3.55 20.61 -3.88
CA VAL A 590 -4.50 20.76 -2.77
C VAL A 590 -4.57 19.49 -1.91
N ILE A 591 -4.51 18.29 -2.51
CA ILE A 591 -4.43 17.03 -1.75
C ILE A 591 -3.20 17.01 -0.83
N VAL A 592 -2.04 17.41 -1.36
CA VAL A 592 -0.79 17.48 -0.58
C VAL A 592 -0.88 18.54 0.49
N ASP A 593 -1.52 19.68 0.19
CA ASP A 593 -1.76 20.75 1.16
C ASP A 593 -2.64 20.29 2.33
N ILE A 594 -3.72 19.56 2.05
CA ILE A 594 -4.56 18.93 3.07
C ILE A 594 -3.71 17.98 3.92
N ALA A 595 -2.90 17.11 3.30
CA ALA A 595 -2.06 16.17 4.03
C ALA A 595 -1.02 16.87 4.93
N LEU A 596 -0.41 17.95 4.45
CA LEU A 596 0.56 18.76 5.20
C LEU A 596 -0.05 19.47 6.41
N ASN A 597 -1.30 19.94 6.31
CA ASN A 597 -1.94 20.76 7.35
C ASN A 597 -2.86 19.97 8.30
N SER A 598 -3.28 18.76 7.94
CA SER A 598 -4.21 17.95 8.75
C SER A 598 -3.69 16.55 9.13
N GLY A 599 -2.54 16.13 8.59
CA GLY A 599 -2.00 14.78 8.83
C GLY A 599 -2.92 13.67 8.31
N MET A 600 -3.83 14.01 7.40
CA MET A 600 -4.80 13.10 6.82
C MET A 600 -4.09 12.05 5.95
N ARG A 601 -4.60 10.81 5.99
CA ARG A 601 -4.03 9.74 5.16
C ARG A 601 -4.24 10.07 3.69
N ASN A 602 -3.27 9.71 2.83
CA ASN A 602 -3.37 9.92 1.38
C ASN A 602 -4.72 9.48 0.79
N VAL A 603 -5.21 8.29 1.17
CA VAL A 603 -6.52 7.79 0.72
C VAL A 603 -7.67 8.66 1.21
N SER A 604 -7.64 9.10 2.47
CA SER A 604 -8.68 9.94 3.06
C SER A 604 -8.71 11.33 2.41
N GLY A 605 -7.55 11.94 2.15
CA GLY A 605 -7.45 13.26 1.50
C GLY A 605 -7.81 13.25 0.02
N ARG A 606 -7.56 12.14 -0.70
CA ARG A 606 -7.96 11.99 -2.11
C ARG A 606 -9.47 11.78 -2.27
N TRP A 607 -10.08 11.06 -1.33
CA TRP A 607 -11.49 10.67 -1.37
C TRP A 607 -12.37 11.53 -0.44
N ILE A 608 -12.06 12.82 -0.34
CA ILE A 608 -12.97 13.74 0.33
C ILE A 608 -14.21 13.97 -0.55
N ASP A 609 -15.36 14.14 0.10
CA ASP A 609 -16.63 14.37 -0.60
C ASP A 609 -16.79 15.84 -0.98
N SER A 610 -17.26 16.09 -2.21
CA SER A 610 -17.54 17.45 -2.68
C SER A 610 -18.79 18.05 -2.04
N GLY A 611 -19.70 17.23 -1.51
CA GLY A 611 -21.02 17.66 -1.04
C GLY A 611 -22.05 17.83 -2.16
N GLU A 612 -21.72 17.55 -3.42
CA GLU A 612 -22.66 17.67 -4.57
C GLU A 612 -23.89 16.75 -4.44
N GLY A 613 -23.80 15.68 -3.64
CA GLY A 613 -24.92 14.77 -3.35
C GLY A 613 -25.67 15.07 -2.04
N ASP A 614 -25.22 16.03 -1.23
CA ASP A 614 -25.83 16.33 0.06
C ASP A 614 -27.17 17.06 -0.09
N GLU A 615 -28.06 16.94 0.89
CA GLU A 615 -29.32 17.69 0.93
C GLU A 615 -29.06 19.20 1.03
N LYS A 616 -28.07 19.58 1.84
CA LYS A 616 -27.69 20.97 2.11
C LYS A 616 -26.17 21.11 1.97
N ILE A 617 -25.74 22.23 1.41
CA ILE A 617 -24.33 22.58 1.26
C ILE A 617 -23.99 23.76 2.17
N LEU A 618 -22.74 23.81 2.62
CA LEU A 618 -22.23 24.92 3.43
C LEU A 618 -21.92 26.13 2.54
N ALA A 619 -22.59 27.25 2.80
CA ALA A 619 -22.20 28.57 2.29
C ALA A 619 -21.12 29.16 3.21
N VAL A 620 -19.86 29.09 2.78
CA VAL A 620 -18.67 29.41 3.60
C VAL A 620 -18.68 30.86 4.10
N GLU A 621 -19.18 31.81 3.31
CA GLU A 621 -19.21 33.24 3.65
C GLU A 621 -20.20 33.54 4.78
N THR A 622 -21.31 32.82 4.84
CA THR A 622 -22.40 33.04 5.81
C THR A 622 -22.38 32.03 6.95
N MET A 623 -21.54 30.99 6.85
CA MET A 623 -21.53 29.81 7.73
C MET A 623 -22.92 29.16 7.88
N ALA A 624 -23.76 29.26 6.86
CA ALA A 624 -25.12 28.73 6.85
C ALA A 624 -25.23 27.51 5.92
N MET A 625 -26.04 26.53 6.34
CA MET A 625 -26.41 25.41 5.49
C MET A 625 -27.54 25.83 4.56
N VAL A 626 -27.30 25.84 3.26
CA VAL A 626 -28.28 26.19 2.23
C VAL A 626 -28.73 24.97 1.43
N PRO A 627 -29.97 24.91 0.91
CA PRO A 627 -30.42 23.79 0.07
C PRO A 627 -29.49 23.58 -1.13
N ASN A 628 -29.13 22.32 -1.39
CA ASN A 628 -28.28 21.98 -2.53
C ASN A 628 -29.09 21.98 -3.84
N PRO A 629 -28.79 22.83 -4.83
CA PRO A 629 -29.53 22.86 -6.10
C PRO A 629 -29.13 21.72 -7.06
N HIS A 630 -28.13 20.91 -6.72
CA HIS A 630 -27.59 19.89 -7.61
C HIS A 630 -28.59 18.74 -7.85
N PRO A 631 -28.74 18.23 -9.09
CA PRO A 631 -29.71 17.17 -9.40
C PRO A 631 -29.51 15.85 -8.65
N CYS A 632 -28.29 15.60 -8.15
CA CYS A 632 -27.95 14.41 -7.37
C CYS A 632 -28.16 14.57 -5.86
N ALA A 633 -28.69 15.71 -5.39
CA ALA A 633 -28.94 15.96 -3.98
C ALA A 633 -29.91 14.92 -3.41
N THR A 634 -29.49 14.21 -2.38
CA THR A 634 -30.26 13.15 -1.74
C THR A 634 -30.75 13.62 -0.36
N PRO A 635 -32.07 13.52 -0.05
CA PRO A 635 -32.59 13.88 1.27
C PRO A 635 -31.90 13.12 2.41
N GLY A 636 -31.54 13.83 3.48
CA GLY A 636 -30.86 13.27 4.65
C GLY A 636 -29.37 12.98 4.49
N ARG A 637 -28.78 13.18 3.30
CA ARG A 637 -27.34 13.03 3.10
C ARG A 637 -26.60 14.29 3.53
N GLU A 638 -25.60 14.09 4.40
CA GLU A 638 -24.68 15.13 4.85
C GLU A 638 -23.30 14.49 4.95
N GLU A 639 -22.49 14.54 3.89
CA GLU A 639 -21.16 13.90 3.80
C GLU A 639 -20.07 14.83 3.25
N GLY A 640 -20.40 16.08 2.91
CA GLY A 640 -19.49 17.08 2.39
C GLY A 640 -18.29 17.32 3.31
N PHE A 641 -17.14 17.55 2.69
CA PHE A 641 -15.87 17.69 3.40
C PHE A 641 -15.84 18.84 4.42
N LEU A 642 -16.39 20.00 4.08
CA LEU A 642 -16.43 21.15 4.97
C LEU A 642 -17.76 21.19 5.73
N ARG A 643 -17.69 21.33 7.06
CA ARG A 643 -18.88 21.41 7.92
C ARG A 643 -18.78 22.51 8.96
N VAL A 644 -19.93 23.01 9.39
CA VAL A 644 -19.99 23.89 10.57
C VAL A 644 -19.95 23.01 11.82
N VAL A 645 -19.07 23.36 12.75
CA VAL A 645 -18.96 22.71 14.05
C VAL A 645 -19.17 23.74 15.14
N ASP A 646 -20.10 23.45 16.04
CA ASP A 646 -20.32 24.22 17.25
C ASP A 646 -19.34 23.75 18.34
N ILE A 647 -18.61 24.69 18.97
CA ILE A 647 -17.67 24.36 20.06
C ILE A 647 -18.42 24.42 21.40
N PRO A 648 -18.54 23.30 22.14
CA PRO A 648 -19.18 23.28 23.45
C PRO A 648 -18.45 24.20 24.44
N GLY A 649 -19.20 24.98 25.24
CA GLY A 649 -18.65 25.89 26.25
C GLY A 649 -18.35 27.33 25.79
N PHE A 650 -18.47 27.61 24.49
CA PHE A 650 -18.40 28.96 23.94
C PHE A 650 -19.70 29.29 23.22
N GLU A 651 -20.63 30.01 23.85
CA GLU A 651 -22.03 30.17 23.40
C GLU A 651 -22.25 30.78 22.00
N LYS A 652 -21.21 31.21 21.26
CA LYS A 652 -21.35 31.78 19.90
C LYS A 652 -20.17 31.52 18.96
N ARG A 653 -19.36 30.47 19.14
CA ARG A 653 -18.19 30.23 18.27
C ARG A 653 -18.40 29.05 17.32
N GLN A 654 -18.99 29.33 16.16
CA GLN A 654 -19.03 28.44 15.01
C GLN A 654 -17.69 28.47 14.28
N ILE A 655 -17.19 27.29 13.90
CA ILE A 655 -15.98 27.14 13.10
C ILE A 655 -16.21 26.16 11.95
N ILE A 656 -15.35 26.21 10.95
CA ILE A 656 -15.36 25.26 9.84
C ILE A 656 -14.47 24.07 10.21
N GLY A 657 -15.07 22.88 10.28
CA GLY A 657 -14.39 21.61 10.46
C GLY A 657 -14.29 20.78 9.17
N MET A 658 -13.50 19.71 9.24
CA MET A 658 -13.31 18.75 8.15
C MET A 658 -13.99 17.42 8.48
N TYR A 659 -14.92 16.97 7.64
CA TYR A 659 -15.49 15.63 7.73
C TYR A 659 -14.59 14.62 7.03
N VAL A 660 -14.23 13.56 7.75
CA VAL A 660 -13.41 12.45 7.24
C VAL A 660 -14.30 11.22 7.10
N GLY A 661 -14.78 11.00 5.86
CA GLY A 661 -15.63 9.87 5.51
C GLY A 661 -14.88 8.53 5.45
N ILE A 662 -13.71 8.50 4.78
CA ILE A 662 -12.90 7.28 4.62
C ILE A 662 -11.77 7.22 5.64
N ASN A 663 -11.67 6.13 6.39
CA ASN A 663 -10.48 5.81 7.19
C ASN A 663 -10.25 4.28 7.33
N LYS A 664 -9.19 3.89 8.06
CA LYS A 664 -8.81 2.48 8.27
C LYS A 664 -9.80 1.72 9.16
N THR A 665 -10.51 2.41 10.05
CA THR A 665 -11.38 1.82 11.08
C THR A 665 -12.84 1.73 10.65
N GLY A 666 -13.21 2.37 9.54
CA GLY A 666 -14.59 2.49 9.05
C GLY A 666 -15.45 3.50 9.82
N ARG A 667 -14.93 4.11 10.90
CA ARG A 667 -15.68 5.08 11.71
C ARG A 667 -15.52 6.49 11.17
N ARG A 668 -16.60 7.08 10.67
CA ARG A 668 -16.64 8.47 10.18
C ARG A 668 -16.48 9.45 11.37
N PHE A 669 -15.76 10.55 11.17
CA PHE A 669 -15.54 11.55 12.23
C PHE A 669 -15.39 12.96 11.64
N VAL A 670 -15.66 13.97 12.45
CA VAL A 670 -15.47 15.39 12.09
C VAL A 670 -14.32 15.95 12.91
N LEU A 671 -13.39 16.61 12.22
CA LEU A 671 -12.30 17.37 12.83
C LEU A 671 -12.77 18.80 13.05
N PRO A 672 -12.83 19.29 14.31
CA PRO A 672 -13.29 20.64 14.64
C PRO A 672 -12.19 21.69 14.38
N TRP A 673 -11.54 21.63 13.22
CA TRP A 673 -10.51 22.58 12.80
C TRP A 673 -10.26 22.44 11.30
N THR A 674 -10.07 23.57 10.60
CA THR A 674 -9.64 23.60 9.20
C THR A 674 -8.77 24.83 8.96
N ASP A 675 -7.69 24.69 8.19
CA ASP A 675 -6.90 25.83 7.73
C ASP A 675 -7.65 26.64 6.67
N LYS A 676 -7.57 27.97 6.76
CA LYS A 676 -8.30 28.90 5.86
C LYS A 676 -7.92 28.74 4.39
N HIS A 677 -6.65 28.41 4.08
CA HIS A 677 -6.22 28.21 2.70
C HIS A 677 -6.75 26.90 2.12
N VAL A 678 -6.89 25.88 2.97
CA VAL A 678 -7.56 24.62 2.60
C VAL A 678 -9.02 24.88 2.27
N VAL A 679 -9.73 25.67 3.08
CA VAL A 679 -11.13 26.07 2.80
C VAL A 679 -11.23 26.75 1.43
N SER A 680 -10.41 27.77 1.17
CA SER A 680 -10.44 28.47 -0.13
C SER A 680 -10.10 27.57 -1.32
N SER A 681 -9.18 26.61 -1.12
CA SER A 681 -8.77 25.68 -2.18
C SER A 681 -9.86 24.66 -2.49
N VAL A 682 -10.57 24.17 -1.48
CA VAL A 682 -11.71 23.26 -1.62
C VAL A 682 -12.86 23.95 -2.35
N GLU A 683 -13.21 25.17 -1.98
CA GLU A 683 -14.25 25.95 -2.67
C GLU A 683 -13.88 26.23 -4.14
N ARG A 684 -12.61 26.59 -4.41
CA ARG A 684 -12.11 26.71 -5.78
C ARG A 684 -12.26 25.41 -6.57
N MET A 685 -11.90 24.27 -5.98
CA MET A 685 -12.03 22.97 -6.64
C MET A 685 -13.50 22.61 -6.91
N LYS A 686 -14.41 22.89 -5.97
CA LYS A 686 -15.86 22.71 -6.19
C LYS A 686 -16.36 23.52 -7.39
N ALA A 687 -15.99 24.80 -7.46
CA ALA A 687 -16.37 25.67 -8.58
C ALA A 687 -15.83 25.17 -9.92
N LEU A 688 -14.58 24.70 -9.95
CA LEU A 688 -13.97 24.12 -11.15
C LEU A 688 -14.67 22.83 -11.60
N GLN A 689 -15.00 21.94 -10.66
CA GLN A 689 -15.75 20.72 -10.95
C GLN A 689 -17.15 21.03 -11.50
N ALA A 690 -17.91 21.91 -10.83
CA ALA A 690 -19.24 22.28 -11.28
C ALA A 690 -19.25 22.86 -12.71
N ARG A 691 -18.26 23.70 -13.05
CA ARG A 691 -18.19 24.39 -14.35
C ARG A 691 -17.67 23.54 -15.51
N TYR A 692 -16.71 22.65 -15.27
CA TYR A 692 -16.01 21.91 -16.34
C TYR A 692 -16.18 20.39 -16.30
N ASN A 693 -16.53 19.82 -15.14
CA ASN A 693 -16.60 18.36 -14.94
C ASN A 693 -17.73 17.96 -13.97
N PRO A 694 -19.00 18.24 -14.31
CA PRO A 694 -20.14 17.94 -13.45
C PRO A 694 -20.35 16.43 -13.31
N ILE A 695 -20.65 16.00 -12.08
CA ILE A 695 -20.90 14.59 -11.75
C ILE A 695 -22.40 14.28 -11.81
N ARG A 696 -22.77 13.08 -12.28
CA ARG A 696 -24.19 12.67 -12.44
C ARG A 696 -24.62 11.51 -11.55
N HIS A 697 -23.67 10.81 -10.95
CA HIS A 697 -23.92 9.67 -10.08
C HIS A 697 -22.82 9.56 -9.03
N ILE A 698 -23.15 8.93 -7.90
CA ILE A 698 -22.20 8.62 -6.84
C ILE A 698 -21.21 7.55 -7.31
N VAL A 699 -19.94 7.65 -6.91
CA VAL A 699 -18.86 6.77 -7.37
C VAL A 699 -18.37 5.91 -6.21
N SER A 700 -18.03 4.64 -6.48
CA SER A 700 -17.41 3.77 -5.49
C SER A 700 -15.88 3.82 -5.59
N ARG A 701 -15.19 3.81 -4.45
CA ARG A 701 -13.72 3.64 -4.44
C ARG A 701 -13.28 2.30 -5.06
N ALA A 702 -14.18 1.33 -5.18
CA ALA A 702 -13.89 0.09 -5.89
C ALA A 702 -13.41 0.32 -7.33
N GLU A 703 -13.83 1.43 -7.95
CA GLU A 703 -13.52 1.80 -9.32
C GLU A 703 -12.09 2.37 -9.49
N GLU A 704 -11.41 2.78 -8.40
CA GLU A 704 -10.08 3.43 -8.44
C GLU A 704 -8.90 2.49 -8.74
N GLY A 705 -9.11 1.18 -8.68
CA GLY A 705 -8.02 0.22 -8.62
C GLY A 705 -8.50 -1.19 -8.89
N VAL A 706 -9.19 -1.35 -10.03
CA VAL A 706 -9.87 -2.57 -10.51
C VAL A 706 -9.10 -3.87 -10.29
N VAL A 707 -7.76 -3.81 -10.22
CA VAL A 707 -6.89 -4.95 -9.89
C VAL A 707 -7.24 -5.62 -8.54
N SER A 708 -7.81 -4.92 -7.57
CA SER A 708 -8.16 -5.50 -6.26
C SER A 708 -9.67 -5.73 -6.03
N THR A 709 -10.51 -5.19 -6.92
CA THR A 709 -11.96 -5.01 -6.70
C THR A 709 -12.84 -5.87 -7.57
N THR A 710 -12.33 -6.50 -8.64
CA THR A 710 -13.11 -7.51 -9.39
C THR A 710 -13.38 -8.81 -8.62
N ARG A 711 -12.84 -8.94 -7.39
CA ARG A 711 -12.91 -10.19 -6.62
C ARG A 711 -13.26 -10.00 -5.13
N GLY A 712 -13.45 -8.76 -4.67
CA GLY A 712 -13.87 -8.43 -3.29
C GLY A 712 -15.33 -8.01 -3.22
N ASN A 713 -15.87 -7.76 -2.01
CA ASN A 713 -17.23 -7.24 -1.88
C ASN A 713 -17.26 -5.74 -2.18
N VAL A 714 -17.81 -5.38 -3.34
CA VAL A 714 -17.94 -4.01 -3.83
C VAL A 714 -18.86 -3.16 -2.93
N GLU A 715 -19.85 -3.77 -2.28
CA GLU A 715 -20.79 -3.06 -1.39
C GLU A 715 -20.12 -2.54 -0.13
N ARG A 716 -18.98 -3.11 0.28
CA ARG A 716 -18.19 -2.64 1.43
C ARG A 716 -17.39 -1.37 1.15
N PHE A 717 -17.33 -0.90 -0.10
CA PHE A 717 -16.67 0.36 -0.42
C PHE A 717 -17.62 1.53 -0.20
N ASP A 718 -17.12 2.57 0.47
CA ASP A 718 -17.85 3.83 0.57
C ASP A 718 -18.14 4.38 -0.82
N LYS A 719 -19.39 4.78 -1.02
CA LYS A 719 -19.86 5.53 -2.18
C LYS A 719 -19.72 7.02 -1.86
N ILE A 720 -19.06 7.77 -2.72
CA ILE A 720 -18.65 9.16 -2.48
C ILE A 720 -18.85 9.97 -3.76
N TYR A 721 -19.07 11.28 -3.63
CA TYR A 721 -18.92 12.24 -4.72
C TYR A 721 -17.52 12.86 -4.60
N PRO A 722 -16.48 12.29 -5.24
CA PRO A 722 -15.10 12.66 -4.91
C PRO A 722 -14.82 14.09 -5.36
N LEU A 723 -14.23 14.96 -4.55
CA LEU A 723 -13.91 16.32 -4.97
C LEU A 723 -12.76 16.37 -6.00
N PHE A 724 -11.75 15.53 -5.81
CA PHE A 724 -10.53 15.56 -6.63
C PHE A 724 -10.64 14.60 -7.81
N ARG A 725 -11.46 14.93 -8.80
CA ARG A 725 -11.65 14.14 -10.04
C ARG A 725 -10.80 14.71 -11.17
N ASP A 726 -10.28 13.83 -12.02
CA ASP A 726 -9.51 14.18 -13.20
C ASP A 726 -10.46 14.42 -14.40
N PRO A 727 -10.57 15.65 -14.93
CA PRO A 727 -11.54 15.99 -15.97
C PRO A 727 -11.19 15.37 -17.34
N SER A 728 -9.97 14.85 -17.51
CA SER A 728 -9.59 14.11 -18.71
C SER A 728 -10.15 12.67 -18.72
N LYS A 729 -10.63 12.18 -17.58
CA LYS A 729 -11.16 10.82 -17.41
C LYS A 729 -12.65 10.87 -17.12
N LYS A 730 -13.44 10.13 -17.90
CA LYS A 730 -14.90 10.06 -17.74
C LYS A 730 -15.37 9.20 -16.55
N THR A 731 -14.45 8.67 -15.76
CA THR A 731 -14.74 7.70 -14.69
C THR A 731 -15.19 8.36 -13.39
N ASN A 732 -15.06 9.69 -13.23
CA ASN A 732 -15.42 10.44 -12.02
C ASN A 732 -14.74 9.99 -10.70
N VAL A 733 -13.87 8.98 -10.73
CA VAL A 733 -13.02 8.55 -9.61
C VAL A 733 -12.01 9.63 -9.20
N ALA A 734 -11.52 9.53 -7.97
CA ALA A 734 -10.48 10.44 -7.48
C ALA A 734 -9.15 10.28 -8.24
N VAL A 735 -8.32 11.33 -8.23
CA VAL A 735 -6.95 11.31 -8.81
C VAL A 735 -6.17 10.12 -8.25
N THR A 736 -5.36 9.48 -9.09
CA THR A 736 -4.61 8.27 -8.71
C THR A 736 -3.51 8.55 -7.68
N GLU A 737 -3.23 7.58 -6.81
CA GLU A 737 -2.16 7.69 -5.80
C GLU A 737 -0.80 7.97 -6.44
N GLY A 738 -0.55 7.40 -7.62
CA GLY A 738 0.67 7.61 -8.39
C GLY A 738 0.89 9.07 -8.76
N ARG A 739 -0.16 9.81 -9.17
CA ARG A 739 -0.04 11.26 -9.48
C ARG A 739 0.32 12.07 -8.25
N VAL A 740 -0.33 11.81 -7.11
CA VAL A 740 -0.04 12.50 -5.85
C VAL A 740 1.39 12.20 -5.37
N ARG A 741 1.84 10.95 -5.43
CA ARG A 741 3.21 10.56 -5.07
C ARG A 741 4.27 11.16 -6.00
N ALA A 742 3.98 11.24 -7.29
CA ALA A 742 4.88 11.87 -8.27
C ALA A 742 5.01 13.37 -8.00
N TYR A 743 3.89 14.07 -7.76
CA TYR A 743 3.91 15.47 -7.36
C TYR A 743 4.69 15.68 -6.06
N TRP A 744 4.43 14.85 -5.04
CA TRP A 744 5.14 14.93 -3.76
C TRP A 744 6.66 14.77 -3.91
N LYS A 745 7.09 13.79 -4.71
CA LYS A 745 8.51 13.59 -5.01
C LYS A 745 9.12 14.81 -5.73
N ALA A 746 8.41 15.38 -6.70
CA ALA A 746 8.87 16.56 -7.40
C ALA A 746 8.99 17.77 -6.47
N LEU A 747 8.04 17.94 -5.54
CA LEU A 747 8.08 19.02 -4.54
C LEU A 747 9.30 18.88 -3.61
N LEU A 748 9.57 17.66 -3.10
CA LEU A 748 10.76 17.40 -2.27
C LEU A 748 12.06 17.70 -3.02
N LEU A 749 12.18 17.30 -4.28
CA LEU A 749 13.35 17.60 -5.10
C LEU A 749 13.53 19.12 -5.31
N SER A 750 12.43 19.86 -5.46
CA SER A 750 12.48 21.31 -5.71
C SER A 750 12.99 22.14 -4.52
N VAL A 751 12.92 21.59 -3.30
CA VAL A 751 13.37 22.27 -2.07
C VAL A 751 14.66 21.69 -1.51
N GLN A 752 15.24 20.66 -2.12
CA GLN A 752 16.43 19.98 -1.61
C GLN A 752 17.59 20.95 -1.36
N ASP A 753 17.90 21.81 -2.35
CA ASP A 753 18.97 22.80 -2.24
C ASP A 753 18.70 23.85 -1.16
N GLU A 754 17.44 24.28 -1.00
CA GLU A 754 17.02 25.23 0.04
C GLU A 754 17.16 24.62 1.45
N VAL A 755 16.87 23.33 1.59
CA VAL A 755 17.00 22.58 2.86
C VAL A 755 18.47 22.34 3.21
N ASP A 756 19.30 21.96 2.24
CA ASP A 756 20.74 21.76 2.47
C ASP A 756 21.42 23.08 2.87
N ALA A 757 21.00 24.19 2.25
CA ALA A 757 21.43 25.52 2.63
C ALA A 757 20.98 25.91 4.05
N LEU A 758 19.75 25.55 4.44
CA LEU A 758 19.20 25.85 5.77
C LEU A 758 20.03 25.22 6.91
N TYR A 759 20.49 23.98 6.73
CA TYR A 759 21.26 23.27 7.78
C TYR A 759 22.78 23.34 7.59
N GLY A 760 23.28 23.88 6.48
CA GLY A 760 24.71 23.92 6.16
C GLY A 760 25.36 22.53 6.01
N ARG A 761 24.55 21.49 5.83
CA ARG A 761 24.96 20.08 5.66
C ARG A 761 23.90 19.35 4.82
N PRO A 762 24.26 18.24 4.15
CA PRO A 762 23.29 17.43 3.43
C PRO A 762 22.18 16.88 4.35
N TYR A 763 20.93 17.21 4.05
CA TYR A 763 19.71 16.63 4.61
C TYR A 763 18.90 16.02 3.46
N PRO A 764 19.19 14.79 3.03
CA PRO A 764 18.58 14.22 1.85
C PRO A 764 17.08 13.94 2.09
N LEU A 765 16.23 14.52 1.23
CA LEU A 765 14.79 14.24 1.18
C LEU A 765 14.48 13.06 0.23
N VAL A 766 15.34 12.87 -0.77
CA VAL A 766 15.29 11.81 -1.77
C VAL A 766 16.70 11.23 -1.95
N GLU A 767 16.82 9.90 -1.97
CA GLU A 767 18.08 9.17 -2.14
C GLU A 767 17.87 8.01 -3.12
N ASP A 768 18.75 7.84 -4.11
CA ASP A 768 18.63 6.80 -5.17
C ASP A 768 17.23 6.70 -5.81
N ASP A 769 16.64 7.85 -6.15
CA ASP A 769 15.28 7.96 -6.71
C ASP A 769 14.14 7.54 -5.74
N LYS A 770 14.48 7.16 -4.50
CA LYS A 770 13.54 6.80 -3.43
C LYS A 770 13.31 7.97 -2.48
N VAL A 771 12.04 8.25 -2.23
CA VAL A 771 11.63 9.28 -1.27
C VAL A 771 11.86 8.77 0.16
N ILE A 772 12.69 9.47 0.92
CA ILE A 772 12.96 9.16 2.34
C ILE A 772 11.72 9.48 3.18
N PHE A 773 11.11 10.63 2.94
CA PHE A 773 9.91 11.11 3.63
C PHE A 773 8.68 10.97 2.72
N GLY A 774 8.12 9.76 2.62
CA GLY A 774 6.90 9.54 1.81
C GLY A 774 5.70 10.33 2.35
N ILE A 775 4.59 10.42 1.60
CA ILE A 775 3.37 11.16 2.03
C ILE A 775 2.88 10.73 3.42
N HIS A 776 3.03 9.45 3.78
CA HIS A 776 2.63 8.96 5.12
C HIS A 776 3.54 9.47 6.25
N ALA A 777 4.77 9.90 5.95
CA ALA A 777 5.66 10.55 6.91
C ALA A 777 5.09 11.90 7.35
N LEU A 778 4.32 12.61 6.53
CA LEU A 778 3.69 13.89 6.91
C LEU A 778 2.79 13.78 8.15
N ARG A 779 2.06 12.66 8.26
CA ARG A 779 1.27 12.37 9.45
C ARG A 779 2.15 12.17 10.68
N VAL A 780 3.27 11.45 10.54
CA VAL A 780 4.25 11.24 11.61
C VAL A 780 4.89 12.56 12.02
N THR A 781 5.27 13.38 11.04
CA THR A 781 5.78 14.75 11.21
C THR A 781 4.81 15.60 12.00
N MET A 782 3.55 15.70 11.57
CA MET A 782 2.55 16.54 12.23
C MET A 782 2.30 16.09 13.68
N VAL A 783 2.13 14.78 13.91
CA VAL A 783 1.94 14.23 15.27
C VAL A 783 3.16 14.52 16.15
N SER A 784 4.37 14.30 15.64
CA SER A 784 5.61 14.52 16.41
C SER A 784 5.80 16.00 16.74
N ASN A 785 5.68 16.88 15.75
CA ASN A 785 5.83 18.34 15.94
C ASN A 785 4.75 18.93 16.86
N LEU A 786 3.50 18.46 16.80
CA LEU A 786 2.45 18.92 17.71
C LEU A 786 2.71 18.49 19.16
N ILE A 787 3.17 17.25 19.37
CA ILE A 787 3.54 16.75 20.71
C ILE A 787 4.78 17.49 21.23
N GLU A 788 5.77 17.74 20.37
CA GLU A 788 6.97 18.54 20.71
C GLU A 788 6.61 19.99 21.03
N ALA A 789 5.63 20.57 20.35
CA ALA A 789 5.07 21.89 20.64
C ALA A 789 4.13 21.93 21.86
N GLY A 790 4.02 20.83 22.62
CA GLY A 790 3.26 20.77 23.87
C GLY A 790 1.75 20.52 23.70
N VAL A 791 1.26 20.15 22.52
CA VAL A 791 -0.16 19.78 22.34
C VAL A 791 -0.44 18.43 23.01
N SER A 792 -1.52 18.35 23.78
CA SER A 792 -1.85 17.14 24.54
C SER A 792 -2.04 15.92 23.62
N PRO A 793 -1.55 14.72 24.01
CA PRO A 793 -1.74 13.51 23.21
C PRO A 793 -3.20 13.15 22.95
N GLU A 794 -4.15 13.63 23.78
CA GLU A 794 -5.60 13.48 23.59
C GLU A 794 -6.06 14.27 22.38
N ILE A 795 -5.70 15.54 22.31
CA ILE A 795 -6.02 16.42 21.20
C ILE A 795 -5.37 15.88 19.92
N VAL A 796 -4.12 15.44 19.99
CA VAL A 796 -3.42 14.87 18.83
C VAL A 796 -4.07 13.56 18.37
N ARG A 797 -4.48 12.67 19.30
CA ARG A 797 -5.22 11.42 18.97
C ARG A 797 -6.50 11.72 18.20
N ASP A 798 -7.28 12.69 18.67
CA ASP A 798 -8.57 13.05 18.07
C ASP A 798 -8.37 13.76 16.73
N LEU A 799 -7.37 14.65 16.63
CA LEU A 799 -7.00 15.34 15.39
C LEU A 799 -6.60 14.36 14.28
N VAL A 800 -5.95 13.26 14.64
CA VAL A 800 -5.48 12.29 13.64
C VAL A 800 -6.42 11.09 13.51
N GLY A 801 -7.41 10.92 14.39
CA GLY A 801 -8.36 9.81 14.38
C GLY A 801 -7.72 8.45 14.70
N HIS A 802 -6.89 8.38 15.75
CA HIS A 802 -6.36 7.11 16.27
C HIS A 802 -7.41 6.37 17.12
N ALA A 803 -7.55 5.06 16.91
CA ALA A 803 -8.54 4.23 17.61
C ALA A 803 -8.16 3.92 19.06
N THR A 804 -6.86 3.93 19.37
CA THR A 804 -6.32 3.59 20.69
C THR A 804 -5.25 4.59 21.10
N TRP A 805 -5.16 4.83 22.41
CA TRP A 805 -4.20 5.74 23.04
C TRP A 805 -2.74 5.43 22.70
N VAL A 806 -2.44 4.13 22.71
CA VAL A 806 -1.10 3.55 22.52
C VAL A 806 -0.47 4.05 21.21
N MET A 807 -1.25 4.17 20.13
CA MET A 807 -0.77 4.67 18.83
C MET A 807 -0.25 6.11 18.87
N THR A 808 -0.83 6.99 19.69
CA THR A 808 -0.37 8.38 19.84
C THR A 808 0.77 8.47 20.87
N TRP A 809 0.71 7.65 21.92
CA TRP A 809 1.71 7.63 22.99
C TRP A 809 3.10 7.21 22.50
N HIS A 810 3.21 6.41 21.43
CA HIS A 810 4.50 6.05 20.83
C HIS A 810 5.34 7.25 20.36
N TYR A 811 4.73 8.39 20.06
CA TYR A 811 5.44 9.61 19.68
C TYR A 811 5.94 10.41 20.89
N ASN A 812 5.31 10.24 22.05
CA ASN A 812 5.74 10.83 23.32
C ASN A 812 7.06 10.21 23.82
N ALA A 813 7.36 8.95 23.47
CA ALA A 813 8.63 8.30 23.84
C ALA A 813 9.89 8.98 23.24
N ARG A 814 9.75 9.83 22.21
CA ARG A 814 10.86 10.61 21.63
C ARG A 814 11.23 11.88 22.41
N ARG A 815 10.47 12.24 23.45
CA ARG A 815 10.74 13.38 24.33
C ARG A 815 12.11 13.30 25.03
N SER A 816 12.78 12.15 25.07
CA SER A 816 14.03 11.96 25.81
C SER A 816 15.18 12.88 25.39
N ALA A 817 15.30 13.29 24.12
CA ALA A 817 16.39 14.18 23.69
C ALA A 817 16.16 15.65 24.08
N THR A 818 14.95 16.16 23.85
CA THR A 818 14.54 17.53 24.23
C THR A 818 14.40 17.67 25.75
N LEU A 819 13.90 16.62 26.44
CA LEU A 819 13.88 16.55 27.90
C LEU A 819 15.31 16.54 28.46
N HIS A 820 16.25 15.80 27.85
CA HIS A 820 17.65 15.80 28.29
C HIS A 820 18.34 17.16 28.10
N GLY A 821 18.15 17.81 26.95
CA GLY A 821 18.69 19.15 26.69
C GLY A 821 18.08 20.23 27.58
N ALA A 822 16.75 20.20 27.79
CA ALA A 822 16.06 21.11 28.69
C ALA A 822 16.46 20.87 30.16
N LEU A 823 16.61 19.61 30.59
CA LEU A 823 17.11 19.26 31.93
C LEU A 823 18.56 19.71 32.13
N GLN A 824 19.45 19.56 31.13
CA GLN A 824 20.81 20.07 31.22
C GLN A 824 20.87 21.59 31.38
N MET A 825 20.07 22.34 30.60
CA MET A 825 19.98 23.80 30.74
C MET A 825 19.39 24.23 32.09
N LEU A 826 18.37 23.50 32.59
CA LEU A 826 17.80 23.70 33.92
C LEU A 826 18.82 23.44 35.03
N PHE A 827 19.64 22.40 34.90
CA PHE A 827 20.68 22.07 35.89
C PHE A 827 21.86 23.06 35.86
N ALA A 828 22.24 23.57 34.69
CA ALA A 828 23.28 24.59 34.57
C ALA A 828 22.85 25.93 35.23
N ALA A 829 21.63 26.40 34.94
CA ALA A 829 21.07 27.60 35.56
C ALA A 829 20.89 27.43 37.08
N ARG A 830 20.57 26.21 37.54
CA ARG A 830 20.49 25.88 38.97
C ARG A 830 21.85 25.94 39.66
N SER A 831 22.92 25.46 39.01
CA SER A 831 24.28 25.55 39.56
C SER A 831 24.69 27.01 39.76
N GLU A 832 24.42 27.86 38.76
CA GLU A 832 24.72 29.30 38.80
C GLU A 832 23.94 30.03 39.91
N ALA A 833 22.65 29.71 40.10
CA ALA A 833 21.84 30.29 41.17
C ALA A 833 22.33 29.85 42.57
N LEU A 834 22.75 28.59 42.73
CA LEU A 834 23.29 28.06 43.99
C LEU A 834 24.68 28.65 44.30
N GLU A 835 25.51 28.91 43.29
CA GLU A 835 26.80 29.59 43.43
C GLU A 835 26.64 31.04 43.90
N ARG A 836 25.65 31.77 43.38
CA ARG A 836 25.32 33.14 43.85
C ARG A 836 24.87 33.17 45.32
N LEU A 837 24.12 32.16 45.75
CA LEU A 837 23.70 31.99 47.15
C LEU A 837 24.89 31.62 48.05
N ALA A 838 25.76 30.70 47.61
CA ALA A 838 26.98 30.34 48.32
C ALA A 838 27.99 31.51 48.43
N ALA A 839 28.01 32.40 47.44
CA ALA A 839 28.78 33.64 47.44
C ALA A 839 28.21 34.74 48.36
N GLY A 840 27.01 34.54 48.92
CA GLY A 840 26.39 35.47 49.86
C GLY A 840 25.70 36.69 49.22
N ASP A 841 25.18 36.55 47.99
CA ASP A 841 24.39 37.58 47.32
C ASP A 841 23.15 37.95 48.16
N ARG A 842 23.12 39.20 48.66
CA ARG A 842 22.07 39.69 49.57
C ARG A 842 20.68 39.67 48.92
N SER A 843 20.59 39.86 47.62
CA SER A 843 19.31 39.89 46.90
C SER A 843 18.70 38.49 46.81
N ALA A 844 19.51 37.50 46.41
CA ALA A 844 19.11 36.11 46.31
C ALA A 844 18.71 35.48 47.67
N VAL A 845 19.43 35.83 48.75
CA VAL A 845 19.13 35.32 50.10
C VAL A 845 17.80 35.87 50.64
N MET A 846 17.49 37.14 50.35
CA MET A 846 16.23 37.76 50.79
C MET A 846 15.03 37.22 50.01
N GLU A 847 15.15 37.05 48.69
CA GLU A 847 14.10 36.47 47.84
C GLU A 847 13.74 35.05 48.29
N LEU A 848 14.75 34.22 48.56
CA LEU A 848 14.55 32.86 49.02
C LEU A 848 13.92 32.78 50.43
N ALA A 849 14.31 33.68 51.34
CA ALA A 849 13.76 33.73 52.70
C ALA A 849 12.28 34.17 52.72
N ASP A 850 11.84 34.97 51.74
CA ASP A 850 10.46 35.44 51.61
C ASP A 850 9.54 34.39 50.97
N GLN A 851 10.11 33.47 50.18
CA GLN A 851 9.39 32.39 49.50
C GLN A 851 9.48 31.04 50.26
N ALA A 852 10.17 31.03 51.40
CA ALA A 852 10.33 29.85 52.24
C ALA A 852 9.01 29.38 52.87
N ILE A 853 8.80 28.07 52.84
CA ILE A 853 7.67 27.42 53.49
C ILE A 853 7.93 27.30 55.00
N ARG A 854 6.86 27.54 55.77
CA ARG A 854 6.79 27.27 57.21
C ARG A 854 5.83 26.09 57.42
N PRO A 855 6.34 24.86 57.58
CA PRO A 855 5.48 23.71 57.78
C PRO A 855 4.76 23.81 59.14
N GLU A 856 3.45 23.61 59.17
CA GLU A 856 2.63 23.73 60.39
C GLU A 856 3.01 22.72 61.46
N PHE A 857 3.54 21.56 61.05
CA PHE A 857 4.00 20.52 61.96
C PHE A 857 5.36 20.85 62.62
N VAL A 858 6.06 21.91 62.19
CA VAL A 858 7.33 22.35 62.80
C VAL A 858 7.07 23.55 63.71
N THR A 859 7.16 23.32 65.03
CA THR A 859 6.99 24.38 66.03
C THR A 859 8.17 25.36 66.03
N ASP A 860 7.89 26.66 66.13
CA ASP A 860 8.89 27.74 66.21
C ASP A 860 9.95 27.65 65.07
N HIS A 861 9.50 27.53 63.83
CA HIS A 861 10.34 27.57 62.62
C HIS A 861 11.00 28.95 62.46
N VAL A 862 12.34 29.00 62.55
CA VAL A 862 13.14 30.24 62.59
C VAL A 862 14.15 30.36 61.46
N GLY A 863 14.24 29.38 60.57
CA GLY A 863 15.26 29.33 59.52
C GLY A 863 15.26 30.57 58.61
N ALA A 864 14.09 30.98 58.12
CA ALA A 864 13.95 32.15 57.24
C ALA A 864 14.30 33.46 57.97
N ASP A 865 13.96 33.57 59.26
CA ASP A 865 14.26 34.74 60.08
C ASP A 865 15.75 34.84 60.43
N LEU A 866 16.41 33.69 60.65
CA LEU A 866 17.86 33.62 60.78
C LEU A 866 18.57 34.08 59.50
N MET A 867 18.15 33.60 58.32
CA MET A 867 18.71 34.09 57.04
C MET A 867 18.57 35.60 56.89
N ARG A 868 17.39 36.16 57.15
CA ARG A 868 17.16 37.63 57.11
C ARG A 868 18.07 38.37 58.10
N ASN A 869 18.29 37.82 59.29
CA ASN A 869 19.15 38.42 60.30
C ASN A 869 20.64 38.37 59.93
N HIS A 870 21.11 37.32 59.26
CA HIS A 870 22.49 37.23 58.76
C HIS A 870 22.77 38.28 57.68
N VAL A 871 21.82 38.48 56.74
CA VAL A 871 21.90 39.55 55.73
C VAL A 871 21.96 40.93 56.38
N LYS A 872 21.06 41.21 57.34
CA LYS A 872 21.02 42.51 58.07
C LYS A 872 22.29 42.81 58.87
N ARG A 873 22.95 41.79 59.42
CA ARG A 873 24.18 41.92 60.22
C ARG A 873 25.45 42.00 59.36
N GLY A 874 25.35 41.85 58.03
CA GLY A 874 26.51 41.84 57.13
C GLY A 874 27.48 40.67 57.38
N SER A 875 27.03 39.63 58.07
CA SER A 875 27.85 38.48 58.44
C SER A 875 27.83 37.44 57.33
N ARG A 876 29.00 36.93 56.92
CA ARG A 876 29.13 35.70 56.11
C ARG A 876 28.79 34.50 56.97
N ALA A 877 27.51 34.26 57.22
CA ALA A 877 27.09 33.02 57.85
C ALA A 877 27.45 31.86 56.91
N PRO A 878 28.05 30.76 57.40
CA PRO A 878 28.26 29.57 56.58
C PRO A 878 26.89 28.93 56.37
N PHE A 879 26.22 29.31 55.28
CA PHE A 879 25.02 28.62 54.83
C PHE A 879 25.43 27.24 54.33
N ASP A 880 24.83 26.19 54.90
CA ASP A 880 24.95 24.85 54.36
C ASP A 880 23.81 24.65 53.35
N VAL A 881 24.19 24.59 52.07
CA VAL A 881 23.26 24.54 50.94
C VAL A 881 23.06 23.09 50.52
N MET A 882 21.90 22.55 50.86
CA MET A 882 21.51 21.18 50.52
C MET A 882 20.60 21.19 49.29
N GLN A 883 20.51 20.06 48.57
CA GLN A 883 19.63 19.95 47.40
C GLN A 883 18.16 20.25 47.75
N HIS A 884 17.73 19.87 48.95
CA HIS A 884 16.36 19.92 49.46
C HIS A 884 16.06 21.17 50.33
N GLY A 885 17.03 22.06 50.54
CA GLY A 885 16.85 23.30 51.30
C GLY A 885 18.17 23.89 51.83
N ILE A 886 18.10 24.98 52.57
CA ILE A 886 19.27 25.67 53.15
C ILE A 886 19.20 25.63 54.67
N CYS A 887 20.35 25.33 55.30
CA CYS A 887 20.54 25.50 56.73
C CYS A 887 21.31 26.81 57.00
N PRO A 888 20.73 27.78 57.75
CA PRO A 888 21.38 29.04 58.06
C PRO A 888 22.42 28.92 59.19
N GLY A 889 23.07 27.77 59.36
CA GLY A 889 24.01 27.49 60.44
C GLY A 889 23.35 27.13 61.79
N GLY A 890 22.17 26.50 61.75
CA GLY A 890 21.47 26.02 62.94
C GLY A 890 22.14 24.78 63.57
N VAL A 891 21.98 24.61 64.89
CA VAL A 891 22.56 23.48 65.62
C VAL A 891 21.58 22.31 65.63
N CYS A 892 21.96 21.15 65.09
CA CYS A 892 21.08 19.97 65.00
C CYS A 892 20.52 19.51 66.37
N SER A 893 21.25 19.76 67.47
CA SER A 893 20.81 19.42 68.83
C SER A 893 19.61 20.22 69.34
N GLU A 894 19.29 21.33 68.68
CA GLU A 894 18.15 22.20 69.01
C GLU A 894 17.11 22.25 67.87
N GLY A 895 17.26 21.38 66.86
CA GLY A 895 16.48 21.43 65.64
C GLY A 895 15.10 20.79 65.72
N GLY A 896 14.85 19.93 66.71
CA GLY A 896 13.66 19.09 66.82
C GLY A 896 12.51 19.72 67.61
N GLU A 897 11.61 18.87 68.11
CA GLU A 897 10.38 19.29 68.79
C GLU A 897 10.63 20.10 70.07
N LYS A 898 9.72 21.04 70.34
CA LYS A 898 9.75 21.87 71.55
C LYS A 898 9.36 21.06 72.79
N VAL A 899 10.19 21.07 73.82
CA VAL A 899 9.95 20.37 75.10
C VAL A 899 9.55 21.34 76.21
N GLY A 900 9.90 22.62 76.06
CA GLY A 900 9.57 23.68 77.01
C GLY A 900 9.91 25.06 76.43
N GLU A 901 9.68 26.11 77.21
CA GLU A 901 9.98 27.48 76.78
C GLU A 901 11.48 27.64 76.46
N GLY A 902 11.80 27.93 75.20
CA GLY A 902 13.17 28.05 74.70
C GLY A 902 13.99 26.75 74.63
N LYS A 903 13.42 25.58 74.92
CA LYS A 903 14.14 24.28 74.91
C LYS A 903 13.57 23.32 73.87
N TYR A 904 14.45 22.81 73.01
CA TYR A 904 14.13 21.92 71.90
C TYR A 904 14.89 20.59 72.02
N LYS A 905 14.31 19.50 71.49
CA LYS A 905 15.01 18.23 71.32
C LYS A 905 16.02 18.30 70.17
N PRO A 906 17.04 17.42 70.19
CA PRO A 906 17.80 17.15 68.98
C PRO A 906 16.89 16.58 67.89
N VAL A 907 17.22 16.85 66.62
CA VAL A 907 16.70 16.01 65.53
C VAL A 907 17.19 14.57 65.73
N TRP A 908 16.39 13.59 65.33
CA TRP A 908 16.63 12.18 65.64
C TRP A 908 17.92 11.62 65.04
N ARG A 909 18.45 12.26 63.98
CA ARG A 909 19.80 12.05 63.43
C ARG A 909 20.37 13.34 62.83
N PRO A 910 21.70 13.46 62.67
CA PRO A 910 22.29 14.51 61.86
C PRO A 910 21.65 14.54 60.46
N LYS A 911 21.35 15.74 59.95
CA LYS A 911 20.70 15.95 58.64
C LYS A 911 19.29 15.35 58.48
N ALA A 912 18.57 15.05 59.56
CA ALA A 912 17.11 14.84 59.53
C ALA A 912 16.37 16.17 59.37
N CYS A 913 16.54 16.81 58.21
CA CYS A 913 16.15 18.19 58.00
C CYS A 913 14.63 18.38 57.79
N SER A 914 13.86 17.33 57.46
CA SER A 914 12.40 17.43 57.19
C SER A 914 11.60 17.95 58.38
N GLY A 915 11.99 17.60 59.61
CA GLY A 915 11.37 18.10 60.84
C GLY A 915 12.14 19.25 61.51
N CYS A 916 13.20 19.77 60.89
CA CYS A 916 14.11 20.71 61.53
C CYS A 916 13.59 22.15 61.48
N ARG A 917 13.52 22.82 62.63
CA ARG A 917 13.08 24.24 62.75
C ARG A 917 13.99 25.26 62.04
N PHE A 918 15.21 24.86 61.68
CA PHE A 918 16.18 25.72 61.00
C PHE A 918 16.16 25.57 59.48
N ARG A 919 15.61 24.49 58.92
CA ARG A 919 15.64 24.23 57.48
C ARG A 919 14.77 25.24 56.75
N VAL A 920 15.35 25.94 55.78
CA VAL A 920 14.61 26.77 54.84
C VAL A 920 14.42 26.01 53.54
N THR A 921 13.18 25.81 53.13
CA THR A 921 12.83 25.09 51.91
C THR A 921 11.58 25.70 51.28
N GLY A 922 11.25 25.31 50.05
CA GLY A 922 10.15 25.89 49.27
C GLY A 922 10.13 25.37 47.84
N PRO A 923 9.26 25.92 46.97
CA PRO A 923 9.07 25.44 45.59
C PRO A 923 10.36 25.38 44.77
N HIS A 924 11.34 26.24 45.05
CA HIS A 924 12.67 26.27 44.42
C HIS A 924 13.47 25.00 44.63
N PHE A 925 13.19 24.28 45.73
CA PHE A 925 13.87 23.04 46.08
C PHE A 925 13.07 21.81 45.66
N LEU A 926 12.01 21.94 44.87
CA LEU A 926 11.10 20.84 44.50
C LEU A 926 11.85 19.60 43.96
N PRO A 927 12.80 19.70 43.00
CA PRO A 927 13.54 18.52 42.54
C PRO A 927 14.43 17.91 43.64
N GLY A 928 14.90 18.71 44.59
CA GLY A 928 15.67 18.22 45.73
C GLY A 928 14.85 17.59 46.83
N ILE A 929 13.64 18.10 47.08
CA ILE A 929 12.65 17.48 47.96
C ILE A 929 12.28 16.09 47.41
N MET A 930 12.09 15.98 46.09
CA MET A 930 11.85 14.68 45.43
C MET A 930 13.04 13.72 45.59
N ASN A 931 14.26 14.19 45.37
CA ASN A 931 15.45 13.39 45.61
C ASN A 931 15.57 12.96 47.09
N ARG A 932 15.21 13.83 48.05
CA ARG A 932 15.17 13.47 49.48
C ARG A 932 14.13 12.38 49.77
N ILE A 933 12.94 12.46 49.18
CA ILE A 933 11.91 11.42 49.26
C ILE A 933 12.44 10.09 48.73
N ASN A 934 13.06 10.10 47.55
CA ASN A 934 13.66 8.90 46.95
C ASN A 934 14.76 8.30 47.83
N ASN A 935 15.61 9.14 48.44
CA ASN A 935 16.63 8.72 49.41
C ASN A 935 16.01 8.09 50.65
N LEU A 936 15.00 8.70 51.26
CA LEU A 936 14.28 8.14 52.41
C LEU A 936 13.62 6.80 52.08
N MET A 937 13.03 6.66 50.89
CA MET A 937 12.47 5.38 50.41
C MET A 937 13.54 4.31 50.25
N ALA A 938 14.71 4.66 49.72
CA ALA A 938 15.84 3.73 49.61
C ALA A 938 16.36 3.30 51.00
N GLU A 939 16.44 4.22 51.96
CA GLU A 939 16.83 3.91 53.35
C GLU A 939 15.83 2.99 54.06
N ILE A 940 14.54 3.24 53.90
CA ILE A 940 13.48 2.38 54.46
C ILE A 940 13.59 0.97 53.88
N TRP A 941 13.84 0.85 52.58
CA TRP A 941 14.04 -0.44 51.93
C TRP A 941 15.28 -1.17 52.47
N LEU A 942 16.42 -0.47 52.59
CA LEU A 942 17.66 -1.03 53.13
C LEU A 942 17.49 -1.49 54.59
N SER A 943 16.80 -0.70 55.41
CA SER A 943 16.45 -1.05 56.78
C SER A 943 15.53 -2.28 56.85
N GLY A 944 14.60 -2.40 55.91
CA GLY A 944 13.79 -3.61 55.72
C GLY A 944 14.62 -4.85 55.42
N GLN A 945 15.61 -4.75 54.53
CA GLN A 945 16.54 -5.85 54.24
C GLN A 945 17.35 -6.26 55.48
N ARG A 946 17.90 -5.29 56.23
CA ARG A 946 18.64 -5.57 57.47
C ARG A 946 17.76 -6.24 58.52
N SER A 947 16.51 -5.78 58.68
CA SER A 947 15.54 -6.41 59.58
C SER A 947 15.27 -7.88 59.22
N GLN A 948 15.20 -8.19 57.92
CA GLN A 948 15.03 -9.56 57.45
C GLN A 948 16.28 -10.41 57.70
N GLU A 949 17.48 -9.87 57.45
CA GLU A 949 18.75 -10.54 57.73
C GLU A 949 18.89 -10.86 59.23
N LEU A 950 18.61 -9.89 60.10
CA LEU A 950 18.58 -10.09 61.55
C LEU A 950 17.55 -11.14 61.97
N SER A 951 16.35 -11.13 61.38
CA SER A 951 15.30 -12.13 61.66
C SER A 951 15.73 -13.54 61.25
N ASN A 952 16.38 -13.69 60.09
CA ASN A 952 16.91 -14.96 59.63
C ASN A 952 18.07 -15.46 60.51
N GLU A 953 18.92 -14.57 61.01
CA GLU A 953 20.02 -14.91 61.92
C GLU A 953 19.50 -15.30 63.31
N ILE A 954 18.50 -14.57 63.83
CA ILE A 954 17.80 -14.93 65.07
C ILE A 954 17.20 -16.34 64.96
N ALA A 955 16.55 -16.66 63.84
CA ALA A 955 16.00 -17.99 63.59
C ALA A 955 17.10 -19.07 63.64
N ARG A 956 18.23 -18.86 62.94
CA ARG A 956 19.38 -19.78 62.95
C ARG A 956 20.01 -19.96 64.33
N ILE A 957 20.15 -18.89 65.12
CA ILE A 957 20.71 -18.96 66.48
C ILE A 957 19.76 -19.70 67.43
N ARG A 958 18.44 -19.50 67.29
CA ARG A 958 17.42 -20.24 68.06
C ARG A 958 17.43 -21.72 67.71
N GLU A 959 17.53 -22.07 66.42
CA GLU A 959 17.70 -23.46 65.96
C GLU A 959 18.98 -24.10 66.52
N ALA A 960 20.05 -23.32 66.67
CA ALA A 960 21.30 -23.74 67.30
C ALA A 960 21.27 -23.76 68.84
N GLY A 961 20.11 -23.52 69.47
CA GLY A 961 19.91 -23.59 70.93
C GLY A 961 20.57 -22.47 71.75
N LYS A 962 20.99 -21.37 71.11
CA LYS A 962 21.63 -20.21 71.76
C LYS A 962 20.62 -19.08 71.95
N ASN A 963 20.86 -18.21 72.94
CA ASN A 963 19.99 -17.05 73.20
C ASN A 963 20.31 -15.88 72.23
N PRO A 964 19.36 -15.45 71.38
CA PRO A 964 19.57 -14.38 70.41
C PRO A 964 19.35 -12.96 70.95
N HIS A 965 19.23 -12.75 72.27
CA HIS A 965 18.88 -11.46 72.91
C HIS A 965 19.59 -10.22 72.33
N VAL A 966 20.88 -10.32 72.00
CA VAL A 966 21.64 -9.20 71.40
C VAL A 966 21.13 -8.86 69.99
N LEU A 967 20.81 -9.87 69.18
CA LEU A 967 20.25 -9.66 67.84
C LEU A 967 18.80 -9.18 67.88
N GLU A 968 18.02 -9.62 68.88
CA GLU A 968 16.67 -9.13 69.11
C GLU A 968 16.69 -7.64 69.46
N ALA A 969 17.58 -7.22 70.37
CA ALA A 969 17.80 -5.81 70.67
C ALA A 969 18.21 -5.00 69.43
N SER A 970 19.11 -5.54 68.59
CA SER A 970 19.50 -4.90 67.31
C SER A 970 18.33 -4.79 66.31
N ARG A 971 17.46 -5.81 66.22
CA ARG A 971 16.26 -5.78 65.36
C ARG A 971 15.25 -4.74 65.85
N ASP A 972 15.08 -4.64 67.15
CA ASP A 972 14.15 -3.67 67.75
C ASP A 972 14.67 -2.23 67.54
N LEU A 973 15.98 -2.00 67.68
CA LEU A 973 16.63 -0.73 67.31
C LEU A 973 16.46 -0.40 65.82
N GLU A 974 16.64 -1.38 64.93
CA GLU A 974 16.44 -1.20 63.47
C GLU A 974 14.97 -0.88 63.14
N THR A 975 14.02 -1.45 63.88
CA THR A 975 12.59 -1.16 63.73
C THR A 975 12.29 0.28 64.14
N MET A 976 12.81 0.74 65.29
CA MET A 976 12.69 2.14 65.72
C MET A 976 13.31 3.10 64.69
N PHE A 977 14.48 2.75 64.14
CA PHE A 977 15.13 3.53 63.08
C PHE A 977 14.24 3.65 61.82
N ARG A 978 13.61 2.55 61.39
CA ARG A 978 12.67 2.57 60.24
C ARG A 978 11.41 3.40 60.52
N ASP A 979 10.89 3.35 61.74
CA ASP A 979 9.73 4.15 62.14
C ASP A 979 10.07 5.65 62.07
N ASP A 980 11.26 6.05 62.52
CA ASP A 980 11.72 7.44 62.44
C ASP A 980 11.98 7.89 60.99
N LEU A 981 12.54 7.03 60.13
CA LEU A 981 12.63 7.28 58.69
C LEU A 981 11.25 7.48 58.03
N THR A 982 10.26 6.68 58.43
CA THR A 982 8.90 6.75 57.89
C THR A 982 8.21 8.05 58.33
N LYS A 983 8.44 8.50 59.57
CA LYS A 983 7.98 9.81 60.05
C LYS A 983 8.62 10.94 59.24
N GLU A 984 9.93 10.86 58.99
CA GLU A 984 10.66 11.85 58.19
C GLU A 984 10.13 11.91 56.75
N LEU A 985 9.86 10.74 56.14
CA LEU A 985 9.24 10.65 54.81
C LEU A 985 7.83 11.29 54.81
N GLY A 986 7.02 11.04 55.84
CA GLY A 986 5.73 11.67 56.00
C GLY A 986 5.80 13.19 56.07
N MET A 987 6.77 13.74 56.83
CA MET A 987 7.03 15.18 56.90
C MET A 987 7.47 15.76 55.55
N GLU A 988 8.36 15.07 54.83
CA GLU A 988 8.84 15.52 53.52
C GLU A 988 7.72 15.52 52.45
N ASN A 989 6.84 14.53 52.48
CA ASN A 989 5.67 14.47 51.59
C ASN A 989 4.65 15.57 51.87
N GLN A 990 4.49 15.98 53.14
CA GLN A 990 3.67 17.15 53.49
C GLN A 990 4.30 18.45 52.96
N ILE A 991 5.63 18.59 53.04
CA ILE A 991 6.36 19.73 52.44
C ILE A 991 6.17 19.74 50.92
N LEU A 992 6.32 18.59 50.25
CA LEU A 992 6.09 18.45 48.81
C LEU A 992 4.68 18.92 48.42
N SER A 993 3.66 18.46 49.15
CA SER A 993 2.26 18.82 48.90
C SER A 993 2.04 20.34 49.01
N LYS A 994 2.59 20.98 50.06
CA LYS A 994 2.52 22.44 50.23
C LYS A 994 3.28 23.20 49.14
N CYS A 995 4.45 22.72 48.70
CA CYS A 995 5.17 23.31 47.56
C CYS A 995 4.33 23.28 46.28
N MET A 996 3.67 22.15 46.02
CA MET A 996 2.81 21.96 44.85
C MET A 996 1.57 22.87 44.87
N GLU A 997 0.92 23.00 46.03
CA GLU A 997 -0.20 23.94 46.22
C GLU A 997 0.23 25.39 45.98
N MET A 998 1.38 25.79 46.52
CA MET A 998 1.92 27.14 46.33
C MET A 998 2.30 27.42 44.87
N ALA A 999 2.87 26.44 44.16
CA ALA A 999 3.17 26.54 42.74
C ALA A 999 1.89 26.67 41.90
N ALA A 1000 0.84 25.91 42.21
CA ALA A 1000 -0.46 26.00 41.53
C ALA A 1000 -1.13 27.37 41.74
N VAL A 1001 -1.16 27.89 42.98
CA VAL A 1001 -1.75 29.20 43.29
C VAL A 1001 -0.96 30.35 42.66
N ALA A 1002 0.37 30.21 42.51
CA ALA A 1002 1.19 31.20 41.82
C ALA A 1002 0.92 31.21 40.30
N ALA A 1003 0.74 30.04 39.70
CA ALA A 1003 0.37 29.89 38.28
C ALA A 1003 -1.00 30.49 37.96
N GLU A 1004 -2.02 30.28 38.81
CA GLU A 1004 -3.35 30.86 38.65
C GLU A 1004 -3.38 32.40 38.69
N LYS A 1005 -2.43 33.02 39.41
CA LYS A 1005 -2.34 34.49 39.55
C LYS A 1005 -1.59 35.19 38.41
N GLY A 1006 -1.23 34.47 37.35
CA GLY A 1006 -0.55 35.04 36.17
C GLY A 1006 0.83 35.65 36.48
N ARG A 1007 1.43 35.31 37.62
CA ARG A 1007 2.82 35.64 37.90
C ARG A 1007 3.69 34.71 37.06
N SER A 1008 4.60 35.28 36.27
CA SER A 1008 5.57 34.49 35.50
C SER A 1008 6.26 33.49 36.42
N ALA A 1009 6.40 32.25 35.95
CA ALA A 1009 7.21 31.21 36.58
C ALA A 1009 8.68 31.65 36.79
N ASP A 1010 9.10 32.80 36.25
CA ASP A 1010 10.39 33.43 36.49
C ASP A 1010 10.67 33.73 37.97
N HIS A 1011 9.64 34.02 38.78
CA HIS A 1011 9.83 34.31 40.21
C HIS A 1011 9.88 33.06 41.11
N ILE A 1012 9.72 31.87 40.53
CA ILE A 1012 9.80 30.59 41.25
C ILE A 1012 10.81 29.69 40.51
N MET A 1013 12.05 30.19 40.40
CA MET A 1013 13.28 29.55 39.85
C MET A 1013 13.09 28.22 39.11
N LEU A 1014 12.38 28.29 37.99
CA LEU A 1014 12.50 27.43 36.84
C LEU A 1014 12.51 28.42 35.67
N PRO A 1015 13.62 28.60 34.93
CA PRO A 1015 13.52 29.34 33.69
C PRO A 1015 12.48 28.60 32.85
N ALA A 1016 11.37 29.28 32.58
CA ALA A 1016 10.46 28.85 31.54
C ALA A 1016 11.27 28.87 30.25
N SER A 1017 11.81 27.70 29.87
CA SER A 1017 11.95 27.50 28.44
C SER A 1017 10.53 27.68 27.89
N PRO A 1018 10.30 28.56 26.92
CA PRO A 1018 8.98 28.72 26.31
C PRO A 1018 8.42 27.39 25.75
N ASP A 1019 9.28 26.38 25.61
CA ASP A 1019 8.98 25.04 25.12
C ASP A 1019 8.68 24.01 26.24
N LEU A 1020 8.77 24.38 27.53
CA LEU A 1020 8.58 23.47 28.66
C LEU A 1020 7.33 23.83 29.47
N ASP A 1021 6.22 23.19 29.15
CA ASP A 1021 5.01 23.23 29.97
C ASP A 1021 5.20 22.37 31.23
N ILE A 1022 5.47 23.03 32.37
CA ILE A 1022 5.63 22.41 33.68
C ILE A 1022 4.35 21.64 34.09
N GLY A 1023 3.18 22.02 33.56
CA GLY A 1023 1.93 21.28 33.75
C GLY A 1023 1.92 19.87 33.14
N GLN A 1024 2.88 19.55 32.26
CA GLN A 1024 3.04 18.23 31.64
C GLN A 1024 4.05 17.32 32.34
N VAL A 1025 4.80 17.83 33.32
CA VAL A 1025 5.65 17.01 34.19
C VAL A 1025 4.76 16.51 35.33
N GLY A 1026 4.18 15.33 35.15
CA GLY A 1026 3.36 14.70 36.19
C GLY A 1026 4.20 14.38 37.43
N TYR A 1027 3.83 14.93 38.57
CA TYR A 1027 4.40 14.56 39.88
C TYR A 1027 3.53 13.46 40.50
N GLY A 1028 4.11 12.27 40.73
CA GLY A 1028 3.38 11.15 41.31
C GLY A 1028 4.29 9.96 41.62
N TYR A 1029 3.82 9.06 42.50
CA TYR A 1029 4.52 7.81 42.77
C TYR A 1029 4.33 6.84 41.61
N SER A 1030 5.42 6.22 41.18
CA SER A 1030 5.41 5.09 40.25
C SER A 1030 5.88 3.83 40.96
N GLU A 1031 5.28 2.69 40.62
CA GLU A 1031 5.77 1.40 41.07
C GLU A 1031 7.08 1.09 40.32
N ALA A 1032 8.18 1.02 41.05
CA ALA A 1032 9.52 0.76 40.50
C ALA A 1032 10.23 -0.30 41.34
N HIS A 1033 11.08 -1.09 40.68
CA HIS A 1033 11.91 -2.05 41.40
C HIS A 1033 12.96 -1.30 42.26
N PRO A 1034 13.32 -1.78 43.47
CA PRO A 1034 14.33 -1.12 44.32
C PRO A 1034 15.67 -0.88 43.61
N PHE A 1035 16.05 -1.75 42.66
CA PHE A 1035 17.21 -1.54 41.79
C PHE A 1035 17.11 -0.25 40.97
N GLN A 1036 15.95 0.02 40.37
CA GLN A 1036 15.72 1.18 39.52
C GLN A 1036 15.79 2.47 40.34
N LEU A 1037 15.24 2.45 41.56
CA LEU A 1037 15.35 3.57 42.51
C LEU A 1037 16.82 3.85 42.87
N MET A 1038 17.56 2.82 43.29
CA MET A 1038 18.98 2.98 43.64
C MET A 1038 19.84 3.38 42.44
N HIS A 1039 19.54 2.84 41.26
CA HIS A 1039 20.22 3.18 40.01
C HIS A 1039 20.01 4.64 39.62
N MET A 1040 18.79 5.15 39.74
CA MET A 1040 18.47 6.58 39.56
C MET A 1040 19.27 7.44 40.53
N LEU A 1041 19.24 7.14 41.83
CA LEU A 1041 19.96 7.89 42.86
C LEU A 1041 21.47 7.92 42.59
N VAL A 1042 22.06 6.80 42.17
CA VAL A 1042 23.49 6.73 41.83
C VAL A 1042 23.79 7.49 40.52
N LYS A 1043 22.91 7.42 39.52
CA LYS A 1043 23.08 8.12 38.24
C LYS A 1043 23.00 9.63 38.40
N GLU A 1044 22.13 10.14 39.25
CA GLU A 1044 22.03 11.58 39.56
C GLU A 1044 23.37 12.13 40.07
N THR A 1045 24.22 11.32 40.73
CA THR A 1045 25.54 11.73 41.23
C THR A 1045 26.53 12.17 40.16
N GLN A 1046 26.29 11.77 38.91
CA GLN A 1046 27.09 12.23 37.78
C GLN A 1046 26.70 13.65 37.33
N ILE A 1047 25.49 14.09 37.68
CA ILE A 1047 24.87 15.31 37.17
C ILE A 1047 25.11 16.49 38.12
N LEU A 1048 25.19 16.25 39.43
CA LEU A 1048 25.37 17.31 40.44
C LEU A 1048 26.68 17.12 41.24
N PRO A 1049 27.32 18.21 41.72
CA PRO A 1049 28.52 18.13 42.55
C PRO A 1049 28.30 17.30 43.82
N ALA A 1050 29.31 16.50 44.20
CA ALA A 1050 29.28 15.66 45.40
C ALA A 1050 29.10 16.44 46.72
N SER A 1051 29.36 17.75 46.72
CA SER A 1051 29.16 18.63 47.87
C SER A 1051 27.69 18.91 48.19
N ILE A 1052 26.78 18.74 47.22
CA ILE A 1052 25.35 19.10 47.33
C ILE A 1052 24.48 17.84 47.44
N MET A 1053 24.92 16.73 46.84
CA MET A 1053 24.16 15.50 46.79
C MET A 1053 24.38 14.62 48.02
N GLU A 1054 23.29 14.17 48.62
CA GLU A 1054 23.31 13.18 49.70
C GLU A 1054 22.84 11.83 49.16
N ILE A 1055 23.70 10.82 49.20
CA ILE A 1055 23.30 9.42 48.96
C ILE A 1055 23.35 8.68 50.30
N PRO A 1056 22.30 7.94 50.67
CA PRO A 1056 22.33 7.13 51.86
C PRO A 1056 23.39 6.02 51.82
N HIS A 1057 23.97 5.75 52.99
CA HIS A 1057 24.96 4.70 53.14
C HIS A 1057 24.39 3.33 52.75
N GLY A 1058 25.09 2.62 51.85
CA GLY A 1058 24.72 1.30 51.38
C GLY A 1058 23.86 1.26 50.11
N VAL A 1059 23.40 2.39 49.58
CA VAL A 1059 22.68 2.44 48.29
C VAL A 1059 23.60 2.00 47.14
N GLU A 1060 24.79 2.60 47.02
CA GLU A 1060 25.76 2.25 45.98
C GLU A 1060 26.23 0.79 46.11
N GLU A 1061 26.50 0.33 47.33
CA GLU A 1061 26.93 -1.04 47.61
C GLU A 1061 25.86 -2.07 47.22
N ASN A 1062 24.60 -1.85 47.59
CA ASN A 1062 23.51 -2.77 47.28
C ASN A 1062 23.17 -2.76 45.79
N TRP A 1063 23.20 -1.59 45.15
CA TRP A 1063 23.07 -1.48 43.70
C TRP A 1063 24.16 -2.27 42.97
N LYS A 1064 25.44 -2.08 43.32
CA LYS A 1064 26.55 -2.87 42.76
C LYS A 1064 26.38 -4.37 43.05
N LYS A 1065 25.96 -4.75 44.26
CA LYS A 1065 25.71 -6.15 44.66
C LYS A 1065 24.62 -6.80 43.80
N MET A 1066 23.54 -6.07 43.49
CA MET A 1066 22.46 -6.55 42.61
C MET A 1066 22.93 -6.69 41.16
N THR A 1067 23.63 -5.69 40.62
CA THR A 1067 24.23 -5.76 39.27
C THR A 1067 25.18 -6.96 39.16
N ASN A 1068 26.04 -7.15 40.16
CA ASN A 1068 26.98 -8.25 40.22
C ASN A 1068 26.29 -9.62 40.26
N ARG A 1069 25.18 -9.76 41.00
CA ARG A 1069 24.39 -11.00 41.02
C ARG A 1069 23.81 -11.30 39.64
N ILE A 1070 23.24 -10.29 38.96
CA ILE A 1070 22.69 -10.44 37.61
C ILE A 1070 23.80 -10.85 36.63
N MET A 1071 24.94 -10.15 36.63
CA MET A 1071 26.07 -10.46 35.74
C MET A 1071 26.63 -11.87 35.97
N LYS A 1072 26.77 -12.30 37.23
CA LYS A 1072 27.23 -13.67 37.56
C LYS A 1072 26.23 -14.74 37.13
N ALA A 1073 24.93 -14.54 37.36
CA ALA A 1073 23.89 -15.50 36.98
C ALA A 1073 23.78 -15.72 35.46
N ASN A 1074 24.26 -14.75 34.67
CA ASN A 1074 24.20 -14.76 33.21
C ASN A 1074 25.54 -15.06 32.53
N GLY A 1075 26.55 -15.52 33.28
CA GLY A 1075 27.86 -15.89 32.70
C GLY A 1075 28.61 -14.71 32.09
N LEU A 1076 28.44 -13.51 32.67
CA LEU A 1076 29.12 -12.26 32.28
C LEU A 1076 30.08 -11.78 33.39
N ALA A 1077 30.51 -12.69 34.25
CA ALA A 1077 31.38 -12.36 35.38
C ALA A 1077 32.76 -11.87 34.91
N GLU A 1078 33.23 -12.29 33.72
CA GLU A 1078 34.53 -11.87 33.17
C GLU A 1078 34.65 -10.35 32.98
N PHE A 1079 33.53 -9.66 32.76
CA PHE A 1079 33.52 -8.21 32.56
C PHE A 1079 33.75 -7.46 33.86
N LEU A 1080 33.28 -7.98 34.99
CA LEU A 1080 33.47 -7.35 36.31
C LEU A 1080 34.96 -7.31 36.70
N TYR A 1081 35.74 -8.30 36.28
CA TYR A 1081 37.17 -8.38 36.60
C TYR A 1081 38.05 -7.51 35.68
N ARG A 1082 37.52 -7.03 34.55
CA ARG A 1082 38.26 -6.24 33.56
C ARG A 1082 38.06 -4.73 33.70
N MET A 1083 37.17 -4.27 34.59
CA MET A 1083 36.86 -2.84 34.74
C MET A 1083 37.96 -2.09 35.52
N PRO A 1084 38.50 -0.99 34.98
CA PRO A 1084 39.40 -0.11 35.74
C PRO A 1084 38.66 0.58 36.90
N GLU A 1085 39.32 0.68 38.06
CA GLU A 1085 38.74 1.25 39.29
C GLU A 1085 38.22 2.69 39.11
N GLN A 1086 38.88 3.49 38.27
CA GLN A 1086 38.47 4.87 37.96
C GLN A 1086 37.18 4.98 37.12
N ASN A 1087 36.82 3.95 36.34
CA ASN A 1087 35.65 3.97 35.45
C ASN A 1087 34.53 3.02 35.92
N GLU A 1088 34.73 2.30 37.02
CA GLU A 1088 33.81 1.28 37.54
C GLU A 1088 32.39 1.84 37.71
N LYS A 1089 32.24 3.00 38.36
CA LYS A 1089 30.92 3.60 38.60
C LYS A 1089 30.16 3.93 37.31
N ASN A 1090 30.84 4.47 36.30
CA ASN A 1090 30.25 4.81 35.00
C ASN A 1090 29.85 3.55 34.22
N ALA A 1091 30.69 2.50 34.29
CA ALA A 1091 30.40 1.22 33.66
C ALA A 1091 29.16 0.56 34.28
N PHE A 1092 29.06 0.53 35.61
CA PHE A 1092 27.88 0.00 36.29
C PHE A 1092 26.63 0.84 36.00
N ILE A 1093 26.73 2.16 35.83
CA ILE A 1093 25.59 3.00 35.43
C ILE A 1093 25.10 2.61 34.04
N ARG A 1094 25.99 2.50 33.05
CA ARG A 1094 25.61 2.08 31.69
C ARG A 1094 25.02 0.66 31.64
N ILE A 1095 25.56 -0.27 32.44
CA ILE A 1095 24.99 -1.62 32.60
C ILE A 1095 23.59 -1.54 33.21
N GLY A 1096 23.40 -0.71 34.24
CA GLY A 1096 22.10 -0.48 34.87
C GLY A 1096 21.05 0.06 33.90
N ASP A 1097 21.42 1.03 33.06
CA ASP A 1097 20.54 1.58 32.01
C ASP A 1097 20.08 0.48 31.04
N ALA A 1098 21.02 -0.34 30.54
CA ALA A 1098 20.72 -1.44 29.63
C ALA A 1098 19.82 -2.52 30.27
N LEU A 1099 20.02 -2.82 31.57
CA LEU A 1099 19.18 -3.77 32.31
C LEU A 1099 17.77 -3.25 32.52
N ILE A 1100 17.60 -1.96 32.85
CA ILE A 1100 16.29 -1.35 33.07
C ILE A 1100 15.51 -1.22 31.75
N GLU A 1101 16.20 -0.87 30.65
CA GLU A 1101 15.58 -0.82 29.31
C GLU A 1101 15.08 -2.20 28.87
N ALA A 1102 15.87 -3.25 29.12
CA ALA A 1102 15.50 -4.62 28.76
C ALA A 1102 14.38 -5.20 29.66
N PHE A 1103 14.29 -4.78 30.93
CA PHE A 1103 13.34 -5.32 31.92
C PHE A 1103 12.61 -4.21 32.69
N PRO A 1104 11.66 -3.50 32.07
CA PRO A 1104 10.98 -2.37 32.70
C PRO A 1104 9.95 -2.78 33.80
N GLU A 1105 9.49 -4.03 33.80
CA GLU A 1105 8.52 -4.53 34.78
C GLU A 1105 9.22 -4.97 36.08
N ALA A 1106 8.81 -4.42 37.23
CA ALA A 1106 9.44 -4.69 38.52
C ALA A 1106 9.42 -6.17 38.94
N SER A 1107 8.34 -6.89 38.63
CA SER A 1107 8.19 -8.32 38.92
C SER A 1107 9.16 -9.20 38.12
N LYS A 1108 9.33 -8.91 36.82
CA LYS A 1108 10.31 -9.58 35.95
C LYS A 1108 11.74 -9.24 36.34
N PHE A 1109 12.00 -7.98 36.71
CA PHE A 1109 13.32 -7.57 37.20
C PHE A 1109 13.71 -8.30 38.49
N GLN A 1110 12.76 -8.50 39.41
CA GLN A 1110 12.98 -9.29 40.63
C GLN A 1110 13.35 -10.75 40.30
N GLN A 1111 12.69 -11.37 39.32
CA GLN A 1111 13.02 -12.72 38.85
C GLN A 1111 14.41 -12.80 38.19
N LEU A 1112 14.83 -11.72 37.51
CA LEU A 1112 16.18 -11.59 36.95
C LEU A 1112 17.24 -11.49 38.07
N VAL A 1113 17.00 -10.68 39.11
CA VAL A 1113 17.89 -10.55 40.27
C VAL A 1113 18.03 -11.87 41.04
N GLN A 1114 16.95 -12.64 41.12
CA GLN A 1114 16.92 -13.97 41.75
C GLN A 1114 17.56 -15.07 40.88
N GLY A 1115 17.86 -14.79 39.61
CA GLY A 1115 18.41 -15.76 38.66
C GLY A 1115 17.39 -16.79 38.16
N SER A 1116 16.10 -16.57 38.40
CA SER A 1116 15.00 -17.41 37.89
C SER A 1116 14.74 -17.21 36.41
N ILE A 1117 15.02 -16.00 35.90
CA ILE A 1117 15.06 -15.67 34.47
C ILE A 1117 16.48 -15.25 34.13
N ARG A 1118 16.97 -15.70 32.97
CA ARG A 1118 18.26 -15.30 32.40
C ARG A 1118 18.05 -14.29 31.28
N LEU A 1119 19.07 -13.46 31.04
CA LEU A 1119 19.18 -12.60 29.88
C LEU A 1119 19.14 -13.46 28.61
N ASP A 1120 18.35 -13.07 27.63
CA ASP A 1120 18.36 -13.71 26.30
C ASP A 1120 19.71 -13.51 25.59
N SER A 1121 19.97 -14.31 24.55
CA SER A 1121 21.24 -14.30 23.82
C SER A 1121 21.57 -12.93 23.21
N ASP A 1122 20.57 -12.18 22.76
CA ASP A 1122 20.76 -10.89 22.12
C ASP A 1122 21.00 -9.77 23.15
N ALA A 1123 20.35 -9.83 24.30
CA ALA A 1123 20.58 -8.96 25.44
C ALA A 1123 21.98 -9.18 26.02
N GLN A 1124 22.44 -10.44 26.08
CA GLN A 1124 23.81 -10.75 26.45
C GLN A 1124 24.81 -10.20 25.42
N ILE A 1125 24.55 -10.34 24.11
CA ILE A 1125 25.42 -9.77 23.06
C ILE A 1125 25.45 -8.23 23.16
N ARG A 1126 24.30 -7.55 23.29
CA ARG A 1126 24.24 -6.09 23.45
C ARG A 1126 24.97 -5.61 24.70
N LEU A 1127 24.80 -6.30 25.83
CA LEU A 1127 25.53 -6.00 27.06
C LEU A 1127 27.03 -6.23 26.87
N ARG A 1128 27.44 -7.29 26.17
CA ARG A 1128 28.85 -7.53 25.83
C ARG A 1128 29.42 -6.43 24.94
N ASP A 1129 28.69 -6.03 23.89
CA ASP A 1129 29.12 -4.97 22.97
C ASP A 1129 29.23 -3.62 23.68
N HIS A 1130 28.25 -3.27 24.52
CA HIS A 1130 28.29 -2.05 25.33
C HIS A 1130 29.43 -2.05 26.35
N VAL A 1131 29.67 -3.17 27.04
CA VAL A 1131 30.75 -3.26 28.02
C VAL A 1131 32.12 -3.30 27.33
N THR A 1132 32.24 -3.95 26.18
CA THR A 1132 33.48 -3.97 25.38
C THR A 1132 33.82 -2.58 24.85
N ALA A 1133 32.82 -1.84 24.33
CA ALA A 1133 33.00 -0.45 23.94
C ALA A 1133 33.47 0.46 25.10
N ILE A 1134 33.00 0.22 26.33
CA ILE A 1134 33.44 0.96 27.53
C ILE A 1134 34.89 0.62 27.89
N LEU A 1135 35.29 -0.66 27.79
CA LEU A 1135 36.67 -1.07 28.01
C LEU A 1135 37.62 -0.50 26.94
N GLU A 1136 37.15 -0.35 25.70
CA GLU A 1136 37.88 0.29 24.60
C GLU A 1136 37.96 1.82 24.76
N GLU A 1137 36.86 2.51 25.12
CA GLU A 1137 36.84 3.95 25.46
C GLU A 1137 37.79 4.28 26.62
N SER A 1138 37.92 3.38 27.61
CA SER A 1138 38.81 3.53 28.77
C SER A 1138 40.30 3.49 28.40
N SER A 1139 40.65 2.92 27.25
CA SER A 1139 42.04 2.86 26.76
C SER A 1139 42.47 4.12 26.01
N ALA A 1140 41.51 4.98 25.64
CA ALA A 1140 41.74 6.23 24.93
C ALA A 1140 41.59 7.42 25.90
N THR A 1141 42.58 7.66 26.74
CA THR A 1141 42.68 8.93 27.47
C THR A 1141 42.94 10.07 26.47
N PRO A 1142 42.12 11.12 26.38
CA PRO A 1142 42.56 12.37 25.79
C PRO A 1142 43.51 13.01 26.80
N GLN A 1143 44.81 13.06 26.47
CA GLN A 1143 45.73 13.99 27.11
C GLN A 1143 45.24 15.42 26.81
N ILE A 1144 44.49 16.01 27.72
CA ILE A 1144 44.35 17.47 27.76
C ILE A 1144 45.54 17.96 28.59
N THR A 1145 46.60 18.37 27.88
CA THR A 1145 47.67 19.20 28.43
C THR A 1145 47.10 20.55 28.82
N TYR A 1146 47.17 20.89 30.11
CA TYR A 1146 47.05 22.27 30.57
C TYR A 1146 48.28 23.04 30.07
N GLU A 1147 48.10 23.93 29.08
CA GLU A 1147 48.99 25.08 28.91
C GLU A 1147 48.37 26.28 29.62
N ALA A 1148 49.11 26.81 30.58
CA ALA A 1148 48.79 28.02 31.32
C ALA A 1148 49.23 29.25 30.50
N ALA A 1149 48.27 30.10 30.16
CA ALA A 1149 48.36 31.58 30.07
C ALA A 1149 46.99 32.17 29.74
#